data_AF-A0A804NL52-F1
#
_entry.id   AF-A0A804NL52-F1
#
_cell.length_a   1.000
_cell.length_b   1.000
_cell.length_c   1.000
_cell.angle_alpha   90.00
_cell.angle_beta   90.00
_cell.angle_gamma   90.00
#
_symmetry.space_group_name_H-M   'P 1'
#
loop_
_entity.id
_entity.type
_entity.pdbx_description
1 polymer ?
#
loop_
_entity_poly.entity_id
_entity_poly.type
_entity_poly.pdbx_seq_one_letter_code
_entity_poly.pdbx_strand_id
1 'polypeptide(L)'
;MHGPIALLHNKNTQAKVTQVSSKDGPVESLVLEDESHVIVEKDLVSQGEEEDIEALLGNYVMAIGEAEAFSERMKRELVALESANVYALLETESVVEEVLQGLEIASICVEDMDEWLGIFNIKLRHMREDIQSIEWRNNRLELQSDSNVALINEVDKLLELLQIPPEYEESLTGGSFDEGNMVKNIEACDWLTSAIKNLEASNIDPIYVKLRAAREKRAEFVLLKCTFVRRASEFLRNYFPSLIDSMLNDKGNFSQRGHLQRPDHTDMRYKFRTYARLLQHIKSLDKSCMMPLRKAYCHSLNMIIRRESRDFSNELRNSSKASKSSTPLFEGPAGANQPASITDSPADAYSKMITVFVPLLVDESAFLAHFMCFEVSALPQSDASSSNPNAESTITSSVALEASASIGKTSNNPAEMGALNECIQELLDGIQVDLEDFYALVDWAFKLDPLSCISMHGLTDRYLSGQKAEVSGYVQVLLDDLETRITILFSRFVDDACYQIEKYERNVRQIGVVPYIPRFSQLAARMEQYINGSRDLVDQAYTKIVTIMFVILEKIAQVEPKYVDIVLLENYAAFQHSLYDLANVVPTLAKYYHQASEAYEQACSRHINLVIYIHFEKLFQFARKIEELMYNMSPEEIPFQVGMSKVDFRKMLKSSLTGLDKTINAMYRKLQKNMTAEELLPSLWEKCKKEFLDKYATFLKLISKIYPDEKVISVNEMRDTLASL
;
A
#
# COMPACT_ATOMS: atom_id res chain seq x y z
N MET A 1 73.98 -46.27 -3.74
CA MET A 1 74.45 -46.74 -5.05
C MET A 1 73.23 -46.93 -5.94
N HIS A 2 73.35 -46.54 -7.22
CA HIS A 2 72.59 -46.96 -8.41
C HIS A 2 71.06 -47.09 -8.25
N GLY A 3 70.23 -46.29 -8.90
CA GLY A 3 70.19 -45.99 -10.33
C GLY A 3 68.72 -46.22 -10.80
N PRO A 4 68.21 -45.46 -11.78
CA PRO A 4 66.77 -45.38 -12.05
C PRO A 4 66.23 -46.68 -12.66
N ILE A 5 65.08 -47.13 -12.16
CA ILE A 5 64.34 -48.31 -12.66
C ILE A 5 63.78 -47.96 -14.05
N ALA A 6 64.54 -48.30 -15.09
CA ALA A 6 64.06 -48.32 -16.46
C ALA A 6 63.10 -49.50 -16.65
N LEU A 7 61.83 -49.17 -16.91
CA LEU A 7 60.78 -50.08 -17.36
C LEU A 7 61.16 -50.72 -18.70
N LEU A 8 61.96 -51.77 -18.65
CA LEU A 8 62.18 -52.67 -19.77
C LEU A 8 60.91 -53.50 -19.96
N HIS A 9 60.15 -53.08 -20.98
CA HIS A 9 59.13 -53.84 -21.67
C HIS A 9 59.71 -55.20 -22.08
N ASN A 10 59.58 -56.22 -21.21
CA ASN A 10 59.93 -57.57 -21.62
C ASN A 10 58.77 -58.13 -22.44
N LYS A 11 59.07 -58.28 -23.73
CA LYS A 11 58.27 -58.97 -24.74
C LYS A 11 57.83 -60.32 -24.17
N ASN A 12 56.59 -60.41 -23.74
CA ASN A 12 56.01 -61.69 -23.34
C ASN A 12 55.64 -62.43 -24.62
N THR A 13 56.61 -63.18 -25.13
CA THR A 13 56.49 -64.09 -26.26
C THR A 13 55.37 -65.07 -25.96
N GLN A 14 54.36 -65.09 -26.84
CA GLN A 14 53.20 -65.96 -26.78
C GLN A 14 53.64 -67.43 -26.87
N ALA A 15 53.85 -68.09 -25.73
CA ALA A 15 53.98 -69.54 -25.68
C ALA A 15 52.57 -70.15 -25.77
N LYS A 16 52.24 -70.58 -26.99
CA LYS A 16 51.05 -71.33 -27.36
C LYS A 16 51.01 -72.62 -26.54
N VAL A 17 50.06 -72.69 -25.60
CA VAL A 17 49.79 -73.87 -24.77
C VAL A 17 49.20 -74.96 -25.66
N THR A 18 50.05 -75.83 -26.19
CA THR A 18 49.58 -77.10 -26.75
C THR A 18 49.46 -78.07 -25.58
N GLN A 19 48.24 -78.18 -25.04
CA GLN A 19 47.87 -79.25 -24.12
C GLN A 19 48.07 -80.59 -24.83
N VAL A 20 49.15 -81.30 -24.50
CA VAL A 20 49.22 -82.74 -24.77
C VAL A 20 48.96 -83.40 -23.42
N SER A 21 47.72 -83.82 -23.24
CA SER A 21 47.32 -84.65 -22.10
C SER A 21 48.02 -86.00 -22.23
N SER A 22 49.02 -86.20 -21.37
CA SER A 22 49.58 -87.49 -21.03
C SER A 22 48.46 -88.41 -20.51
N LYS A 23 48.07 -89.40 -21.30
CA LYS A 23 47.45 -90.61 -20.78
C LYS A 23 48.49 -91.71 -20.86
N ASP A 24 48.83 -92.22 -19.68
CA ASP A 24 49.70 -93.36 -19.46
C ASP A 24 49.43 -94.52 -20.41
N GLY A 25 50.49 -94.97 -21.07
CA GLY A 25 50.60 -96.20 -21.83
C GLY A 25 52.10 -96.48 -22.03
N PRO A 26 52.61 -97.64 -21.60
CA PRO A 26 54.03 -97.81 -21.29
C PRO A 26 54.89 -97.99 -22.54
N VAL A 27 56.07 -97.39 -22.48
CA VAL A 27 57.36 -97.79 -23.09
C VAL A 27 57.25 -98.82 -24.22
N GLU A 28 57.22 -98.33 -25.47
CA GLU A 28 57.70 -99.11 -26.60
C GLU A 28 59.21 -99.31 -26.40
N SER A 29 59.54 -100.45 -25.80
CA SER A 29 60.86 -101.02 -25.85
C SER A 29 61.11 -101.40 -27.31
N LEU A 30 61.71 -100.49 -28.07
CA LEU A 30 62.44 -100.83 -29.29
C LEU A 30 63.71 -101.57 -28.86
N VAL A 31 63.49 -102.83 -28.49
CA VAL A 31 64.51 -103.87 -28.58
C VAL A 31 64.90 -103.88 -30.05
N LEU A 32 66.09 -103.36 -30.34
CA LEU A 32 66.76 -103.60 -31.60
C LEU A 32 66.98 -105.11 -31.67
N GLU A 33 66.10 -105.81 -32.39
CA GLU A 33 66.35 -107.17 -32.80
C GLU A 33 67.58 -107.20 -33.70
N ASP A 34 68.46 -108.07 -33.29
CA ASP A 34 69.77 -108.42 -33.80
C ASP A 34 69.66 -109.05 -35.20
N GLU A 35 69.48 -108.23 -36.25
CA GLU A 35 69.85 -108.67 -37.60
C GLU A 35 71.33 -108.36 -37.82
N SER A 36 72.14 -109.24 -37.24
CA SER A 36 73.50 -109.54 -37.63
C SER A 36 73.55 -110.00 -39.09
N HIS A 37 73.31 -109.11 -40.05
CA HIS A 37 73.83 -109.29 -41.40
C HIS A 37 75.30 -108.88 -41.39
N VAL A 38 76.11 -109.83 -40.92
CA VAL A 38 77.55 -109.87 -41.10
C VAL A 38 77.83 -109.86 -42.61
N ILE A 39 78.04 -108.67 -43.18
CA ILE A 39 78.73 -108.56 -44.46
C ILE A 39 80.20 -108.81 -44.16
N VAL A 40 80.60 -110.07 -44.33
CA VAL A 40 81.98 -110.52 -44.41
C VAL A 40 82.52 -110.12 -45.78
N GLU A 41 83.01 -108.89 -45.96
CA GLU A 41 83.77 -108.53 -47.17
C GLU A 41 85.07 -107.78 -46.86
N LYS A 42 86.14 -108.60 -46.81
CA LYS A 42 87.46 -108.38 -47.40
C LYS A 42 88.41 -107.28 -46.95
N ASP A 43 88.00 -106.27 -46.20
CA ASP A 43 88.95 -105.30 -45.60
C ASP A 43 89.11 -105.59 -44.10
N LEU A 44 89.39 -106.85 -43.75
CA LEU A 44 89.54 -107.30 -42.36
C LEU A 44 90.80 -106.76 -41.67
N VAL A 45 91.62 -106.02 -42.41
CA VAL A 45 92.85 -105.38 -41.95
C VAL A 45 92.92 -104.06 -42.70
N SER A 46 92.85 -102.95 -41.98
CA SER A 46 93.03 -101.63 -42.58
C SER A 46 94.42 -101.51 -43.20
N GLN A 47 94.59 -100.66 -44.21
CA GLN A 47 95.88 -100.49 -44.90
C GLN A 47 97.04 -100.17 -43.92
N GLY A 48 96.75 -99.51 -42.79
CA GLY A 48 97.73 -99.26 -41.73
C GLY A 48 98.04 -100.51 -40.89
N GLU A 49 97.04 -101.34 -40.59
CA GLU A 49 97.28 -102.60 -39.90
C GLU A 49 98.06 -103.59 -40.78
N GLU A 50 97.87 -103.57 -42.10
CA GLU A 50 98.65 -104.41 -43.03
C GLU A 50 100.12 -103.98 -43.04
N GLU A 51 100.41 -102.67 -43.11
CA GLU A 51 101.76 -102.11 -42.96
C GLU A 51 102.37 -102.41 -41.59
N ASP A 52 101.61 -102.28 -40.50
CA ASP A 52 102.06 -102.58 -39.14
C ASP A 52 102.37 -104.08 -38.97
N ILE A 53 101.53 -104.96 -39.53
CA ILE A 53 101.78 -106.40 -39.56
C ILE A 53 103.00 -106.72 -40.41
N GLU A 54 103.18 -106.08 -41.56
CA GLU A 54 104.34 -106.27 -42.45
C GLU A 54 105.65 -105.78 -41.78
N ALA A 55 105.60 -104.64 -41.09
CA ALA A 55 106.71 -104.10 -40.31
C ALA A 55 107.04 -104.99 -39.10
N LEU A 56 106.01 -105.48 -38.40
CA LEU A 56 106.17 -106.43 -37.30
C LEU A 56 106.82 -107.70 -37.80
N LEU A 57 106.32 -108.30 -38.89
CA LEU A 57 106.90 -109.49 -39.52
C LEU A 57 108.33 -109.24 -40.02
N GLY A 58 108.61 -108.05 -40.58
CA GLY A 58 109.94 -107.65 -41.06
C GLY A 58 111.01 -107.59 -39.98
N ASN A 59 110.63 -107.35 -38.71
CA ASN A 59 111.56 -107.43 -37.58
C ASN A 59 112.01 -108.86 -37.26
N TYR A 60 111.32 -109.89 -37.76
CA TYR A 60 111.65 -111.29 -37.56
C TYR A 60 112.38 -111.87 -38.79
N VAL A 61 113.71 -111.85 -38.77
CA VAL A 61 114.54 -112.55 -39.79
C VAL A 61 114.40 -114.05 -39.58
N MET A 62 113.58 -114.73 -40.38
CA MET A 62 113.38 -116.18 -40.27
C MET A 62 113.59 -116.91 -41.59
N ALA A 63 114.28 -118.05 -41.50
CA ALA A 63 114.32 -119.02 -42.59
C ALA A 63 112.99 -119.77 -42.67
N ILE A 64 112.63 -120.26 -43.86
CA ILE A 64 111.33 -120.89 -44.22
C ILE A 64 110.94 -122.09 -43.30
N GLY A 65 111.81 -122.55 -42.41
CA GLY A 65 111.55 -123.62 -41.43
C GLY A 65 111.33 -123.19 -39.97
N GLU A 66 111.36 -121.91 -39.61
CA GLU A 66 111.33 -121.43 -38.20
C GLU A 66 109.95 -120.94 -37.70
N ALA A 67 108.86 -121.23 -38.42
CA ALA A 67 107.49 -120.79 -38.07
C ALA A 67 107.05 -121.11 -36.62
N GLU A 68 107.45 -122.27 -36.09
CA GLU A 68 107.16 -122.65 -34.70
C GLU A 68 107.87 -121.75 -33.68
N ALA A 69 109.11 -121.35 -33.95
CA ALA A 69 109.88 -120.46 -33.09
C ALA A 69 109.28 -119.05 -33.04
N PHE A 70 108.78 -118.54 -34.17
CA PHE A 70 108.03 -117.28 -34.23
C PHE A 70 106.71 -117.34 -33.48
N SER A 71 105.93 -118.42 -33.65
CA SER A 71 104.68 -118.60 -32.92
C SER A 71 104.89 -118.59 -31.40
N GLU A 72 105.92 -119.28 -30.92
CA GLU A 72 106.31 -119.26 -29.50
C GLU A 72 106.72 -117.86 -29.03
N ARG A 73 107.42 -117.07 -29.86
CA ARG A 73 107.83 -115.71 -29.48
C ARG A 73 106.66 -114.73 -29.49
N MET A 74 105.80 -114.77 -30.50
CA MET A 74 104.54 -114.02 -30.57
C MET A 74 103.63 -114.34 -29.39
N LYS A 75 103.52 -115.61 -28.98
CA LYS A 75 102.77 -115.99 -27.77
C LYS A 75 103.36 -115.36 -26.52
N ARG A 76 104.70 -115.32 -26.39
CA ARG A 76 105.34 -114.67 -25.23
C ARG A 76 105.11 -113.15 -25.24
N GLU A 77 105.17 -112.49 -26.39
CA GLU A 77 104.90 -111.05 -26.49
C GLU A 77 103.42 -110.73 -26.26
N LEU A 78 102.50 -111.54 -26.79
CA LEU A 78 101.08 -111.40 -26.53
C LEU A 78 100.78 -111.53 -25.03
N VAL A 79 101.35 -112.54 -24.36
CA VAL A 79 101.21 -112.69 -22.90
C VAL A 79 101.80 -111.47 -22.17
N ALA A 80 102.92 -110.92 -22.64
CA ALA A 80 103.50 -109.72 -22.06
C ALA A 80 102.60 -108.48 -22.26
N LEU A 81 102.01 -108.30 -23.45
CA LEU A 81 101.07 -107.23 -23.76
C LEU A 81 99.75 -107.37 -22.99
N GLU A 82 99.20 -108.58 -22.90
CA GLU A 82 98.03 -108.88 -22.07
C GLU A 82 98.33 -108.55 -20.60
N SER A 83 99.53 -108.89 -20.12
CA SER A 83 99.95 -108.49 -18.77
C SER A 83 100.03 -106.97 -18.62
N ALA A 84 100.60 -106.26 -19.60
CA ALA A 84 100.70 -104.80 -19.59
C ALA A 84 99.32 -104.12 -19.66
N ASN A 85 98.38 -104.67 -20.42
CA ASN A 85 97.02 -104.16 -20.53
C ASN A 85 96.23 -104.38 -19.24
N VAL A 86 96.41 -105.53 -18.58
CA VAL A 86 95.90 -105.78 -17.23
C VAL A 86 96.48 -104.76 -16.23
N TYR A 87 97.80 -104.49 -16.30
CA TYR A 87 98.42 -103.44 -15.48
C TYR A 87 97.88 -102.03 -15.78
N ALA A 88 97.63 -101.69 -17.06
CA ALA A 88 97.09 -100.39 -17.45
C ALA A 88 95.63 -100.20 -17.00
N LEU A 89 94.80 -101.25 -17.08
CA LEU A 89 93.43 -101.28 -16.55
C LEU A 89 93.42 -101.15 -15.03
N LEU A 90 94.35 -101.83 -14.33
CA LEU A 90 94.57 -101.67 -12.90
C LEU A 90 95.04 -100.25 -12.54
N GLU A 91 95.87 -99.60 -13.37
CA GLU A 91 96.25 -98.20 -13.19
C GLU A 91 95.07 -97.25 -13.42
N THR A 92 94.24 -97.50 -14.44
CA THR A 92 93.07 -96.66 -14.76
C THR A 92 91.89 -96.87 -13.81
N GLU A 93 91.86 -97.97 -13.06
CA GLU A 93 90.87 -98.22 -12.02
C GLU A 93 90.79 -97.02 -11.06
N SER A 94 91.94 -96.45 -10.69
CA SER A 94 92.02 -95.24 -9.85
C SER A 94 91.39 -93.99 -10.50
N VAL A 95 91.56 -93.79 -11.82
CA VAL A 95 91.01 -92.64 -12.56
C VAL A 95 89.51 -92.78 -12.77
N VAL A 96 89.03 -93.99 -13.06
CA VAL A 96 87.59 -94.28 -13.18
C VAL A 96 86.90 -94.08 -11.83
N GLU A 97 87.54 -94.50 -10.74
CA GLU A 97 87.04 -94.28 -9.38
C GLU A 97 86.99 -92.78 -9.05
N GLU A 98 87.99 -91.98 -9.43
CA GLU A 98 87.97 -90.52 -9.29
C GLU A 98 86.82 -89.87 -10.09
N VAL A 99 86.56 -90.30 -11.32
CA VAL A 99 85.48 -89.75 -12.17
C VAL A 99 84.10 -90.14 -11.62
N LEU A 100 83.92 -91.39 -11.21
CA LEU A 100 82.68 -91.85 -10.57
C LEU A 100 82.44 -91.08 -9.27
N GLN A 101 83.47 -90.88 -8.46
CA GLN A 101 83.37 -90.09 -7.24
C GLN A 101 83.06 -88.62 -7.54
N GLY A 102 83.63 -88.04 -8.61
CA GLY A 102 83.30 -86.71 -9.08
C GLY A 102 81.85 -86.58 -9.59
N LEU A 103 81.34 -87.59 -10.31
CA LEU A 103 79.95 -87.67 -10.76
C LEU A 103 78.98 -87.82 -9.59
N GLU A 104 79.32 -88.63 -8.59
CA GLU A 104 78.54 -88.77 -7.36
C GLU A 104 78.48 -87.44 -6.60
N ILE A 105 79.63 -86.75 -6.46
CA ILE A 105 79.69 -85.41 -5.87
C ILE A 105 78.82 -84.43 -6.67
N ALA A 106 78.86 -84.47 -8.01
CA ALA A 106 78.05 -83.61 -8.86
C ALA A 106 76.55 -83.92 -8.74
N SER A 107 76.18 -85.21 -8.65
CA SER A 107 74.80 -85.67 -8.43
C SER A 107 74.28 -85.14 -7.10
N ILE A 108 75.05 -85.31 -6.02
CA ILE A 108 74.74 -84.77 -4.69
C ILE A 108 74.61 -83.25 -4.75
N CYS A 109 75.50 -82.54 -5.46
CA CYS A 109 75.38 -81.09 -5.64
C CYS A 109 74.09 -80.68 -6.36
N VAL A 110 73.63 -81.45 -7.36
CA VAL A 110 72.39 -81.15 -8.09
C VAL A 110 71.16 -81.44 -7.24
N GLU A 111 71.16 -82.52 -6.47
CA GLU A 111 70.11 -82.84 -5.50
C GLU A 111 70.01 -81.75 -4.43
N ASP A 112 71.15 -81.31 -3.89
CA ASP A 112 71.22 -80.17 -2.99
C ASP A 112 70.60 -78.93 -3.65
N MET A 113 71.00 -78.59 -4.89
CA MET A 113 70.45 -77.44 -5.61
C MET A 113 68.94 -77.52 -5.84
N ASP A 114 68.40 -78.71 -6.14
CA ASP A 114 66.95 -78.92 -6.28
C ASP A 114 66.22 -78.72 -4.95
N GLU A 115 66.80 -79.20 -3.84
CA GLU A 115 66.29 -78.93 -2.49
C GLU A 115 66.31 -77.43 -2.19
N TRP A 116 67.42 -76.74 -2.48
CA TRP A 116 67.54 -75.28 -2.34
C TRP A 116 66.47 -74.54 -3.17
N LEU A 117 66.25 -74.93 -4.42
CA LEU A 117 65.22 -74.35 -5.29
C LEU A 117 63.81 -74.63 -4.77
N GLY A 118 63.54 -75.83 -4.24
CA GLY A 118 62.30 -76.19 -3.57
C GLY A 118 62.02 -75.28 -2.37
N ILE A 119 63.02 -75.08 -1.51
CA ILE A 119 62.96 -74.17 -0.36
C ILE A 119 62.69 -72.74 -0.82
N PHE A 120 63.38 -72.25 -1.86
CA PHE A 120 63.16 -70.90 -2.39
C PHE A 120 61.77 -70.72 -3.00
N ASN A 121 61.24 -71.69 -3.73
CA ASN A 121 59.88 -71.64 -4.30
C ASN A 121 58.81 -71.56 -3.21
N ILE A 122 58.93 -72.36 -2.15
CA ILE A 122 58.03 -72.30 -0.99
C ILE A 122 58.10 -70.91 -0.34
N LYS A 123 59.32 -70.39 -0.12
CA LYS A 123 59.53 -69.03 0.42
C LYS A 123 58.92 -67.95 -0.48
N LEU A 124 59.06 -68.05 -1.81
CA LEU A 124 58.49 -67.09 -2.76
C LEU A 124 56.96 -67.14 -2.82
N ARG A 125 56.36 -68.34 -2.68
CA ARG A 125 54.91 -68.48 -2.58
C ARG A 125 54.36 -67.82 -1.32
N HIS A 126 54.96 -68.12 -0.16
CA HIS A 126 54.59 -67.45 1.10
C HIS A 126 54.79 -65.94 1.03
N MET A 127 55.92 -65.47 0.47
CA MET A 127 56.16 -64.05 0.24
C MET A 127 55.07 -63.41 -0.64
N ARG A 128 54.60 -64.09 -1.69
CA ARG A 128 53.52 -63.59 -2.55
C ARG A 128 52.20 -63.49 -1.80
N GLU A 129 51.84 -64.52 -1.04
CA GLU A 129 50.63 -64.54 -0.19
C GLU A 129 50.69 -63.43 0.87
N ASP A 130 51.85 -63.24 1.49
CA ASP A 130 52.10 -62.17 2.45
C ASP A 130 52.01 -60.79 1.79
N ILE A 131 52.60 -60.59 0.62
CA ILE A 131 52.50 -59.33 -0.14
C ILE A 131 51.04 -59.03 -0.52
N GLN A 132 50.30 -60.01 -1.02
CA GLN A 132 48.88 -59.82 -1.36
C GLN A 132 48.04 -59.49 -0.12
N SER A 133 48.33 -60.12 1.02
CA SER A 133 47.70 -59.81 2.30
C SER A 133 48.03 -58.38 2.76
N ILE A 134 49.28 -57.94 2.59
CA ILE A 134 49.73 -56.58 2.88
C ILE A 134 49.07 -55.56 1.95
N GLU A 135 49.03 -55.80 0.64
CA GLU A 135 48.39 -54.93 -0.36
C GLU A 135 46.89 -54.80 -0.09
N TRP A 136 46.19 -55.91 0.15
CA TRP A 136 44.77 -55.88 0.51
C TRP A 136 44.54 -55.09 1.80
N ARG A 137 45.39 -55.29 2.81
CA ARG A 137 45.30 -54.55 4.08
C ARG A 137 45.60 -53.07 3.89
N ASN A 138 46.59 -52.71 3.08
CA ASN A 138 46.95 -51.32 2.79
C ASN A 138 45.84 -50.62 1.99
N ASN A 139 45.31 -51.23 0.92
CA ASN A 139 44.19 -50.69 0.16
C ASN A 139 42.95 -50.46 1.04
N ARG A 140 42.68 -51.39 1.97
CA ARG A 140 41.60 -51.23 2.95
C ARG A 140 41.85 -50.08 3.92
N LEU A 141 43.09 -49.89 4.38
CA LEU A 141 43.48 -48.79 5.26
C LEU A 141 43.41 -47.44 4.54
N GLU A 142 43.86 -47.36 3.29
CA GLU A 142 43.76 -46.16 2.44
C GLU A 142 42.29 -45.80 2.19
N LEU A 143 41.47 -46.77 1.75
CA LEU A 143 40.03 -46.54 1.55
C LEU A 143 39.33 -46.08 2.84
N GLN A 144 39.68 -46.66 3.98
CA GLN A 144 39.15 -46.24 5.27
C GLN A 144 39.63 -44.82 5.63
N SER A 145 40.89 -44.49 5.38
CA SER A 145 41.46 -43.16 5.59
C SER A 145 40.73 -42.12 4.75
N ASP A 146 40.59 -42.37 3.44
CA ASP A 146 39.89 -41.47 2.52
C ASP A 146 38.41 -41.30 2.90
N SER A 147 37.74 -42.40 3.25
CA SER A 147 36.35 -42.36 3.72
C SER A 147 36.21 -41.58 5.02
N ASN A 148 37.16 -41.71 5.95
CA ASN A 148 37.14 -40.96 7.21
C ASN A 148 37.35 -39.46 6.97
N VAL A 149 38.29 -39.08 6.09
CA VAL A 149 38.51 -37.67 5.72
C VAL A 149 37.27 -37.09 5.05
N ALA A 150 36.65 -37.82 4.13
CA ALA A 150 35.40 -37.39 3.49
C ALA A 150 34.26 -37.23 4.50
N LEU A 151 34.11 -38.16 5.45
CA LEU A 151 33.10 -38.08 6.50
C LEU A 151 33.34 -36.90 7.45
N ILE A 152 34.59 -36.62 7.84
CA ILE A 152 34.94 -35.47 8.68
C ILE A 152 34.54 -34.17 7.97
N ASN A 153 34.96 -33.99 6.72
CA ASN A 153 34.61 -32.80 5.93
C ASN A 153 33.10 -32.61 5.77
N GLU A 154 32.35 -33.71 5.65
CA GLU A 154 30.89 -33.65 5.54
C GLU A 154 30.22 -33.30 6.88
N VAL A 155 30.75 -33.82 7.99
CA VAL A 155 30.30 -33.46 9.34
C VAL A 155 30.61 -31.99 9.65
N ASP A 156 31.78 -31.48 9.25
CA ASP A 156 32.16 -30.07 9.48
C ASP A 156 31.23 -29.11 8.74
N LYS A 157 30.91 -29.37 7.47
CA LYS A 157 29.90 -28.59 6.72
C LYS A 157 28.54 -28.59 7.41
N LEU A 158 28.13 -29.74 7.94
CA LEU A 158 26.87 -29.85 8.66
C LEU A 158 26.92 -29.09 10.00
N LEU A 159 28.05 -29.12 10.71
CA LEU A 159 28.23 -28.38 11.96
C LEU A 159 28.19 -26.87 11.74
N GLU A 160 28.82 -26.34 10.69
CA GLU A 160 28.74 -24.92 10.32
C GLU A 160 27.29 -24.48 10.08
N LEU A 161 26.45 -25.37 9.54
CA LEU A 161 25.05 -25.10 9.26
C LEU A 161 24.15 -25.21 10.50
N LEU A 162 24.52 -26.05 11.47
CA LEU A 162 23.72 -26.34 12.67
C LEU A 162 24.14 -25.56 13.92
N GLN A 163 25.35 -25.02 13.97
CA GLN A 163 25.88 -24.34 15.14
C GLN A 163 25.34 -22.92 15.26
N ILE A 164 24.94 -22.52 16.47
CA ILE A 164 24.62 -21.13 16.80
C ILE A 164 25.94 -20.42 17.12
N PRO A 165 26.31 -19.34 16.40
CA PRO A 165 27.47 -18.54 16.76
C PRO A 165 27.32 -17.99 18.18
N PRO A 166 28.36 -18.11 19.03
CA PRO A 166 28.27 -17.69 20.44
C PRO A 166 28.04 -16.18 20.58
N GLU A 167 28.48 -15.38 19.60
CA GLU A 167 28.27 -13.94 19.53
C GLU A 167 26.77 -13.57 19.40
N TYR A 168 25.98 -14.44 18.78
CA TYR A 168 24.55 -14.23 18.57
C TYR A 168 23.69 -14.90 19.65
N GLU A 169 24.21 -15.93 20.33
CA GLU A 169 23.48 -16.67 21.36
C GLU A 169 23.02 -15.75 22.50
N GLU A 170 23.90 -14.88 23.00
CA GLU A 170 23.56 -13.93 24.05
C GLU A 170 22.46 -12.98 23.59
N SER A 171 22.60 -12.39 22.39
CA SER A 171 21.62 -11.45 21.82
C SER A 171 20.23 -12.08 21.67
N LEU A 172 20.16 -13.31 21.16
CA LEU A 172 18.89 -14.01 20.90
C LEU A 172 18.19 -14.49 22.19
N THR A 173 18.95 -14.91 23.20
CA THR A 173 18.39 -15.52 24.43
C THR A 173 18.16 -14.50 25.56
N GLY A 174 19.10 -13.58 25.79
CA GLY A 174 19.15 -12.74 27.00
C GLY A 174 19.60 -11.28 26.80
N GLY A 175 20.08 -10.89 25.62
CA GLY A 175 20.62 -9.56 25.35
C GLY A 175 19.60 -8.43 25.47
N SER A 176 20.03 -7.25 25.89
CA SER A 176 19.15 -6.08 25.99
C SER A 176 18.81 -5.48 24.62
N PHE A 177 17.65 -4.84 24.53
CA PHE A 177 17.19 -4.14 23.32
C PHE A 177 17.45 -2.63 23.41
N ASP A 178 18.45 -2.20 24.16
CA ASP A 178 18.88 -0.81 24.17
C ASP A 178 19.49 -0.40 22.81
N GLU A 179 19.58 0.91 22.58
CA GLU A 179 20.04 1.47 21.31
C GLU A 179 21.46 0.99 20.93
N GLY A 180 22.34 0.78 21.92
CA GLY A 180 23.71 0.35 21.69
C GLY A 180 23.82 -1.11 21.21
N ASN A 181 22.93 -1.98 21.67
CA ASN A 181 22.89 -3.39 21.28
C ASN A 181 21.98 -3.68 20.08
N MET A 182 21.25 -2.69 19.58
CA MET A 182 20.28 -2.88 18.50
C MET A 182 20.91 -3.48 17.24
N VAL A 183 22.08 -2.99 16.81
CA VAL A 183 22.78 -3.49 15.61
C VAL A 183 23.06 -4.99 15.73
N LYS A 184 23.61 -5.43 16.87
CA LYS A 184 23.90 -6.84 17.15
C LYS A 184 22.64 -7.69 17.20
N ASN A 185 21.56 -7.17 17.79
CA ASN A 185 20.26 -7.86 17.82
C ASN A 185 19.69 -8.06 16.41
N ILE A 186 19.85 -7.07 15.51
CA ILE A 186 19.42 -7.20 14.12
C ILE A 186 20.26 -8.23 13.38
N GLU A 187 21.59 -8.19 13.49
CA GLU A 187 22.50 -9.15 12.85
C GLU A 187 22.21 -10.59 13.32
N ALA A 188 22.00 -10.78 14.63
CA ALA A 188 21.63 -12.06 15.21
C ALA A 188 20.27 -12.55 14.69
N CYS A 189 19.31 -11.63 14.50
CA CYS A 189 18.00 -11.95 13.95
C CYS A 189 18.06 -12.32 12.45
N ASP A 190 18.91 -11.66 11.67
CA ASP A 190 19.16 -11.97 10.26
C ASP A 190 19.84 -13.33 10.10
N TRP A 191 20.82 -13.62 10.95
CA TRP A 191 21.44 -14.93 11.04
C TRP A 191 20.40 -16.01 11.37
N LEU A 192 19.56 -15.80 12.40
CA LEU A 192 18.54 -16.76 12.80
C LEU A 192 17.51 -17.00 11.68
N THR A 193 17.08 -15.94 11.00
CA THR A 193 16.14 -16.03 9.87
C THR A 193 16.74 -16.88 8.75
N SER A 194 18.01 -16.63 8.42
CA SER A 194 18.74 -17.37 7.39
C SER A 194 18.97 -18.82 7.80
N ALA A 195 19.32 -19.08 9.06
CA ALA A 195 19.54 -20.43 9.60
C ALA A 195 18.25 -21.27 9.57
N ILE A 196 17.10 -20.68 9.91
CA ILE A 196 15.80 -21.36 9.81
C ILE A 196 15.49 -21.69 8.35
N LYS A 197 15.68 -20.73 7.44
CA LYS A 197 15.43 -20.91 6.00
C LYS A 197 16.32 -22.00 5.40
N ASN A 198 17.61 -22.02 5.75
CA ASN A 198 18.57 -23.02 5.24
C ASN A 198 18.23 -24.45 5.71
N LEU A 199 17.56 -24.59 6.87
CA LEU A 199 17.08 -25.87 7.38
C LEU A 199 15.67 -26.26 6.91
N GLU A 200 15.05 -25.49 6.02
CA GLU A 200 13.80 -25.91 5.38
C GLU A 200 14.05 -27.07 4.42
N ALA A 201 13.09 -28.01 4.36
CA ALA A 201 13.21 -29.23 3.56
C ALA A 201 13.41 -28.98 2.06
N SER A 202 13.10 -27.79 1.57
CA SER A 202 13.33 -27.36 0.18
C SER A 202 14.75 -26.86 -0.10
N ASN A 203 15.46 -26.38 0.92
CA ASN A 203 16.76 -25.72 0.77
C ASN A 203 17.92 -26.60 1.24
N ILE A 204 17.66 -27.52 2.16
CA ILE A 204 18.66 -28.46 2.67
C ILE A 204 18.84 -29.64 1.70
N ASP A 205 20.06 -30.19 1.63
CA ASP A 205 20.33 -31.40 0.87
C ASP A 205 19.36 -32.54 1.29
N PRO A 206 18.70 -33.23 0.34
CA PRO A 206 17.82 -34.36 0.61
C PRO A 206 18.40 -35.43 1.55
N ILE A 207 19.73 -35.59 1.58
CA ILE A 207 20.46 -36.51 2.47
C ILE A 207 20.23 -36.13 3.94
N TYR A 208 20.21 -34.83 4.26
CA TYR A 208 20.05 -34.33 5.62
C TYR A 208 18.60 -34.21 6.09
N VAL A 209 17.61 -34.17 5.18
CA VAL A 209 16.19 -33.98 5.53
C VAL A 209 15.70 -35.02 6.55
N LYS A 210 16.16 -36.27 6.46
CA LYS A 210 15.78 -37.36 7.38
C LYS A 210 16.59 -37.39 8.67
N LEU A 211 17.72 -36.67 8.71
CA LEU A 211 18.64 -36.68 9.84
C LEU A 211 17.94 -36.14 11.09
N ARG A 212 18.05 -36.89 12.18
CA ARG A 212 17.44 -36.51 13.47
C ARG A 212 18.03 -35.20 13.99
N ALA A 213 19.35 -35.04 13.91
CA ALA A 213 20.06 -33.85 14.37
C ALA A 213 19.58 -32.56 13.67
N ALA A 214 19.41 -32.58 12.35
CA ALA A 214 18.89 -31.44 11.59
C ALA A 214 17.46 -31.06 12.01
N ARG A 215 16.59 -32.06 12.26
CA ARG A 215 15.22 -31.83 12.75
C ARG A 215 15.19 -31.25 14.16
N GLU A 216 16.01 -31.76 15.07
CA GLU A 216 16.11 -31.26 16.45
C GLU A 216 16.66 -29.82 16.48
N LYS A 217 17.72 -29.53 15.72
CA LYS A 217 18.29 -28.18 15.61
C LYS A 217 17.34 -27.18 14.96
N ARG A 218 16.58 -27.59 13.93
CA ARG A 218 15.52 -26.74 13.37
C ARG A 218 14.46 -26.40 14.43
N ALA A 219 14.07 -27.36 15.27
CA ALA A 219 13.12 -27.11 16.35
C ALA A 219 13.70 -26.14 17.40
N GLU A 220 14.99 -26.26 17.72
CA GLU A 220 15.73 -25.33 18.58
C GLU A 220 15.74 -23.90 18.00
N PHE A 221 16.03 -23.73 16.71
CA PHE A 221 15.99 -22.41 16.06
C PHE A 221 14.59 -21.81 16.05
N VAL A 222 13.55 -22.62 15.85
CA VAL A 222 12.15 -22.16 15.94
C VAL A 222 11.79 -21.74 17.37
N LEU A 223 12.27 -22.45 18.39
CA LEU A 223 12.08 -22.05 19.79
C LEU A 223 12.83 -20.76 20.11
N LEU A 224 14.04 -20.59 19.59
CA LEU A 224 14.84 -19.38 19.73
C LEU A 224 14.15 -18.19 19.05
N LYS A 225 13.57 -18.40 17.86
CA LYS A 225 12.71 -17.42 17.16
C LYS A 225 11.56 -16.97 18.04
N CYS A 226 10.77 -17.91 18.57
CA CYS A 226 9.65 -17.60 19.45
C CYS A 226 10.10 -16.83 20.70
N THR A 227 11.25 -17.20 21.27
CA THR A 227 11.83 -16.53 22.44
C THR A 227 12.23 -15.09 22.11
N PHE A 228 12.97 -14.87 21.03
CA PHE A 228 13.41 -13.54 20.59
C PHE A 228 12.23 -12.64 20.27
N VAL A 229 11.28 -13.11 19.45
CA VAL A 229 10.07 -12.36 19.08
C VAL A 229 9.28 -11.97 20.32
N ARG A 230 9.06 -12.89 21.26
CA ARG A 230 8.33 -12.60 22.50
C ARG A 230 9.02 -11.51 23.31
N ARG A 231 10.35 -11.61 23.50
CA ARG A 231 11.14 -10.65 24.27
C ARG A 231 11.15 -9.27 23.60
N ALA A 232 11.38 -9.21 22.30
CA ALA A 232 11.37 -7.97 21.52
C ALA A 232 9.98 -7.31 21.52
N SER A 233 8.92 -8.10 21.36
CA SER A 233 7.54 -7.60 21.41
C SER A 233 7.21 -7.05 22.80
N GLU A 234 7.57 -7.76 23.86
CA GLU A 234 7.35 -7.31 25.24
C GLU A 234 8.12 -6.02 25.55
N PHE A 235 9.37 -5.94 25.11
CA PHE A 235 10.18 -4.72 25.20
C PHE A 235 9.49 -3.54 24.51
N LEU A 236 9.09 -3.67 23.24
CA LEU A 236 8.44 -2.58 22.51
C LEU A 236 7.09 -2.18 23.11
N ARG A 237 6.28 -3.15 23.56
CA ARG A 237 5.00 -2.89 24.23
C ARG A 237 5.16 -2.12 25.54
N ASN A 238 6.30 -2.25 26.23
CA ASN A 238 6.61 -1.47 27.43
C ASN A 238 7.30 -0.14 27.09
N TYR A 239 8.10 -0.11 26.02
CA TYR A 239 8.84 1.07 25.60
C TYR A 239 7.90 2.19 25.14
N PHE A 240 6.89 1.88 24.32
CA PHE A 240 5.93 2.88 23.81
C PHE A 240 5.27 3.71 24.93
N PRO A 241 4.57 3.09 25.92
CA PRO A 241 3.96 3.86 27.00
C PRO A 241 5.01 4.55 27.88
N SER A 242 6.17 3.91 28.15
CA SER A 242 7.21 4.54 29.00
C SER A 242 7.76 5.85 28.43
N LEU A 243 7.92 5.93 27.10
CA LEU A 243 8.37 7.13 26.42
C LEU A 243 7.30 8.21 26.47
N ILE A 244 6.03 7.85 26.21
CA ILE A 244 4.91 8.77 26.27
C ILE A 244 4.68 9.29 27.70
N ASP A 245 4.78 8.44 28.72
CA ASP A 245 4.67 8.86 30.12
C ASP A 245 5.73 9.91 30.49
N SER A 246 6.95 9.75 29.98
CA SER A 246 8.01 10.76 30.13
C SER A 246 7.61 12.10 29.51
N MET A 247 7.04 12.09 28.31
CA MET A 247 6.56 13.30 27.62
C MET A 247 5.33 13.93 28.30
N LEU A 248 4.41 13.11 28.82
CA LEU A 248 3.23 13.57 29.56
C LEU A 248 3.62 14.28 30.87
N ASN A 249 4.73 13.86 31.49
CA ASN A 249 5.22 14.49 32.72
C ASN A 249 5.92 15.83 32.47
N ASP A 250 6.43 16.07 31.26
CA ASP A 250 7.02 17.35 30.89
C ASP A 250 5.92 18.37 30.53
N LYS A 251 5.71 19.34 31.42
CA LYS A 251 4.69 20.38 31.25
C LYS A 251 5.01 21.32 30.08
N GLY A 252 6.27 21.40 29.63
CA GLY A 252 6.68 22.25 28.51
C GLY A 252 6.04 21.86 27.16
N ASN A 253 5.57 20.62 27.05
CA ASN A 253 4.97 20.09 25.82
C ASN A 253 3.51 20.55 25.60
N PHE A 254 2.83 21.05 26.63
CA PHE A 254 1.40 21.33 26.60
C PHE A 254 1.09 22.82 26.59
N SER A 255 -0.05 23.18 26.01
CA SER A 255 -0.57 24.55 26.06
C SER A 255 -0.86 24.96 27.50
N GLN A 256 -0.51 26.19 27.85
CA GLN A 256 -0.70 26.76 29.18
C GLN A 256 -1.32 28.16 29.07
N ARG A 257 -1.76 28.73 30.19
CA ARG A 257 -2.39 30.05 30.22
C ARG A 257 -1.50 31.12 29.58
N GLY A 258 -2.01 31.75 28.53
CA GLY A 258 -1.32 32.77 27.75
C GLY A 258 -0.34 32.23 26.72
N HIS A 259 -0.19 30.91 26.59
CA HIS A 259 0.75 30.28 25.67
C HIS A 259 0.13 29.05 24.98
N LEU A 260 -0.33 29.26 23.75
CA LEU A 260 -0.78 28.18 22.86
C LEU A 260 0.44 27.46 22.29
N GLN A 261 0.69 26.25 22.79
CA GLN A 261 1.75 25.37 22.32
C GLN A 261 1.23 24.51 21.16
N ARG A 262 1.93 24.55 20.03
CA ARG A 262 1.69 23.61 18.93
C ARG A 262 2.36 22.26 19.28
N PRO A 263 1.64 21.13 19.16
CA PRO A 263 2.23 19.80 19.32
C PRO A 263 3.42 19.59 18.40
N ASP A 264 4.51 19.04 18.93
CA ASP A 264 5.70 18.64 18.19
C ASP A 264 6.12 17.22 18.60
N HIS A 265 5.96 16.29 17.67
CA HIS A 265 6.25 14.87 17.87
C HIS A 265 7.60 14.45 17.26
N THR A 266 8.46 15.40 16.88
CA THR A 266 9.72 15.11 16.16
C THR A 266 10.66 14.21 16.97
N ASP A 267 10.92 14.56 18.24
CA ASP A 267 11.82 13.79 19.12
C ASP A 267 11.27 12.40 19.45
N MET A 268 9.95 12.31 19.64
CA MET A 268 9.24 11.05 19.85
C MET A 268 9.40 10.13 18.65
N ARG A 269 9.11 10.64 17.44
CA ARG A 269 9.25 9.89 16.18
C ARG A 269 10.69 9.46 15.93
N TYR A 270 11.67 10.30 16.26
CA TYR A 270 13.09 9.94 16.16
C TYR A 270 13.43 8.73 17.05
N LYS A 271 13.04 8.77 18.33
CA LYS A 271 13.27 7.67 19.27
C LYS A 271 12.54 6.38 18.88
N PHE A 272 11.33 6.48 18.32
CA PHE A 272 10.62 5.30 17.81
C PHE A 272 11.27 4.72 16.56
N ARG A 273 11.75 5.57 15.63
CA ARG A 273 12.45 5.12 14.40
C ARG A 273 13.69 4.28 14.67
N THR A 274 14.39 4.48 15.79
CA THR A 274 15.52 3.63 16.21
C THR A 274 15.17 2.14 16.21
N TYR A 275 13.90 1.80 16.47
CA TYR A 275 13.40 0.43 16.54
C TYR A 275 12.67 -0.04 15.27
N ALA A 276 12.63 0.76 14.21
CA ALA A 276 11.89 0.43 12.98
C ALA A 276 12.40 -0.85 12.32
N ARG A 277 13.73 -1.04 12.27
CA ARG A 277 14.34 -2.27 11.74
C ARG A 277 13.93 -3.49 12.57
N LEU A 278 14.02 -3.40 13.90
CA LEU A 278 13.61 -4.49 14.78
C LEU A 278 12.15 -4.90 14.51
N LEU A 279 11.26 -3.92 14.33
CA LEU A 279 9.86 -4.18 14.01
C LEU A 279 9.69 -4.93 12.67
N GLN A 280 10.45 -4.57 11.64
CA GLN A 280 10.44 -5.26 10.35
C GLN A 280 10.88 -6.73 10.47
N HIS A 281 11.95 -6.99 11.23
CA HIS A 281 12.44 -8.35 11.44
C HIS A 281 11.48 -9.19 12.29
N ILE A 282 10.88 -8.65 13.35
CA ILE A 282 9.89 -9.44 14.12
C ILE A 282 8.59 -9.66 13.33
N LYS A 283 8.16 -8.72 12.47
CA LYS A 283 7.05 -8.93 11.52
C LYS A 283 7.33 -10.12 10.61
N SER A 284 8.55 -10.24 10.09
CA SER A 284 8.91 -11.33 9.17
C SER A 284 8.98 -12.69 9.88
N LEU A 285 9.46 -12.71 11.14
CA LEU A 285 9.54 -13.92 11.95
C LEU A 285 8.18 -14.41 12.46
N ASP A 286 7.29 -13.49 12.84
CA ASP A 286 5.96 -13.78 13.36
C ASP A 286 4.99 -12.60 13.18
N LYS A 287 4.11 -12.70 12.18
CA LYS A 287 3.10 -11.67 11.90
C LYS A 287 2.08 -11.49 13.04
N SER A 288 1.90 -12.49 13.91
CA SER A 288 0.88 -12.44 14.98
C SER A 288 1.18 -11.41 16.06
N CYS A 289 2.46 -11.04 16.25
CA CYS A 289 2.87 -10.04 17.24
C CYS A 289 2.52 -8.59 16.83
N MET A 290 2.27 -8.35 15.54
CA MET A 290 2.10 -7.00 15.00
C MET A 290 0.84 -6.30 15.51
N MET A 291 -0.29 -7.01 15.60
CA MET A 291 -1.54 -6.38 16.03
C MET A 291 -1.46 -5.86 17.48
N PRO A 292 -1.01 -6.65 18.48
CA PRO A 292 -0.81 -6.15 19.84
C PRO A 292 0.18 -4.97 19.94
N LEU A 293 1.21 -4.93 19.10
CA LEU A 293 2.19 -3.83 19.04
C LEU A 293 1.58 -2.56 18.47
N ARG A 294 0.85 -2.68 17.37
CA ARG A 294 0.08 -1.59 16.75
C ARG A 294 -0.87 -0.97 17.75
N LYS A 295 -1.66 -1.79 18.46
CA LYS A 295 -2.57 -1.32 19.52
C LYS A 295 -1.85 -0.59 20.65
N ALA A 296 -0.75 -1.15 21.15
CA ALA A 296 0.01 -0.52 22.23
C ALA A 296 0.56 0.85 21.81
N TYR A 297 1.06 0.98 20.58
CA TYR A 297 1.50 2.26 20.03
C TYR A 297 0.35 3.24 19.87
N CYS A 298 -0.75 2.82 19.21
CA CYS A 298 -1.91 3.67 18.98
C CYS A 298 -2.50 4.18 20.29
N HIS A 299 -2.65 3.31 21.29
CA HIS A 299 -3.11 3.68 22.63
C HIS A 299 -2.18 4.71 23.30
N SER A 300 -0.87 4.50 23.21
CA SER A 300 0.10 5.42 23.82
C SER A 300 0.07 6.79 23.14
N LEU A 301 0.09 6.85 21.81
CA LEU A 301 0.03 8.09 21.05
C LEU A 301 -1.32 8.82 21.22
N ASN A 302 -2.43 8.07 21.35
CA ASN A 302 -3.73 8.64 21.65
C ASN A 302 -3.73 9.44 22.97
N MET A 303 -3.06 8.94 24.02
CA MET A 303 -3.01 9.62 25.33
C MET A 303 -2.36 11.01 25.25
N ILE A 304 -1.27 11.17 24.49
CA ILE A 304 -0.63 12.48 24.34
C ILE A 304 -1.48 13.42 23.47
N ILE A 305 -1.99 12.93 22.33
CA ILE A 305 -2.82 13.74 21.42
C ILE A 305 -4.07 14.25 22.14
N ARG A 306 -4.75 13.41 22.94
CA ARG A 306 -5.94 13.84 23.72
C ARG A 306 -5.60 14.94 24.71
N ARG A 307 -4.48 14.81 25.42
CA ARG A 307 -4.08 15.83 26.40
C ARG A 307 -3.73 17.14 25.69
N GLU A 308 -3.00 17.07 24.59
CA GLU A 308 -2.67 18.23 23.77
C GLU A 308 -3.92 18.91 23.21
N SER A 309 -4.87 18.15 22.64
CA SER A 309 -6.11 18.70 22.10
C SER A 309 -6.96 19.36 23.18
N ARG A 310 -7.03 18.76 24.37
CA ARG A 310 -7.78 19.28 25.51
C ARG A 310 -7.18 20.56 26.06
N ASP A 311 -5.88 20.59 26.28
CA ASP A 311 -5.21 21.75 26.84
C ASP A 311 -5.21 22.91 25.81
N PHE A 312 -5.05 22.59 24.52
CA PHE A 312 -5.16 23.56 23.42
C PHE A 312 -6.58 24.13 23.28
N SER A 313 -7.61 23.28 23.30
CA SER A 313 -9.01 23.70 23.20
C SER A 313 -9.42 24.56 24.40
N ASN A 314 -8.98 24.19 25.61
CA ASN A 314 -9.22 24.96 26.83
C ASN A 314 -8.59 26.34 26.75
N GLU A 315 -7.34 26.42 26.27
CA GLU A 315 -6.64 27.69 26.15
C GLU A 315 -7.24 28.58 25.05
N LEU A 316 -7.68 28.02 23.92
CA LEU A 316 -8.42 28.77 22.91
C LEU A 316 -9.71 29.39 23.47
N ARG A 317 -10.46 28.61 24.26
CA ARG A 317 -11.70 29.08 24.91
C ARG A 317 -11.42 30.15 25.98
N ASN A 318 -10.32 30.02 26.73
CA ASN A 318 -9.94 30.96 27.78
C ASN A 318 -9.35 32.27 27.24
N SER A 319 -8.62 32.20 26.12
CA SER A 319 -7.98 33.37 25.49
C SER A 319 -8.95 34.19 24.63
N SER A 320 -10.07 33.59 24.22
CA SER A 320 -11.08 34.31 23.45
C SER A 320 -11.72 35.42 24.29
N LYS A 321 -11.58 36.66 23.81
CA LYS A 321 -12.28 37.83 24.37
C LYS A 321 -13.74 37.90 23.94
N ALA A 322 -14.30 36.82 23.39
CA ALA A 322 -15.67 36.80 22.87
C ALA A 322 -16.64 37.29 23.95
N SER A 323 -17.03 38.55 23.82
CA SER A 323 -18.15 39.10 24.54
C SER A 323 -19.34 38.21 24.21
N LYS A 324 -20.18 37.92 25.20
CA LYS A 324 -21.48 37.28 24.97
C LYS A 324 -22.34 38.25 24.15
N SER A 325 -22.06 38.42 22.86
CA SER A 325 -23.03 38.91 21.91
C SER A 325 -24.02 37.77 21.76
N SER A 326 -24.97 37.66 22.71
CA SER A 326 -26.25 37.07 22.33
C SER A 326 -26.65 37.79 21.07
N THR A 327 -26.80 37.07 19.97
CA THR A 327 -27.42 37.60 18.76
C THR A 327 -28.91 37.38 18.96
N PRO A 328 -29.67 38.31 19.59
CA PRO A 328 -31.11 38.21 19.65
C PRO A 328 -31.64 38.33 18.22
N LEU A 329 -31.87 37.16 17.64
CA LEU A 329 -32.47 36.95 16.34
C LEU A 329 -33.86 37.60 16.37
N PHE A 330 -34.00 38.74 15.72
CA PHE A 330 -35.23 39.56 15.68
C PHE A 330 -35.69 40.22 17.00
N GLU A 331 -34.86 40.33 18.04
CA GLU A 331 -35.18 41.15 19.22
C GLU A 331 -34.17 42.29 19.37
N GLY A 332 -34.63 43.54 19.20
CA GLY A 332 -33.82 44.73 19.47
C GLY A 332 -34.07 45.91 18.50
N PRO A 333 -33.89 47.17 18.95
CA PRO A 333 -33.86 48.33 18.08
C PRO A 333 -32.63 48.29 17.17
N ALA A 334 -32.77 48.75 15.92
CA ALA A 334 -31.74 48.75 14.88
C ALA A 334 -30.48 49.60 15.19
N GLY A 335 -30.39 50.21 16.37
CA GLY A 335 -29.34 51.16 16.75
C GLY A 335 -28.48 50.68 17.91
N ALA A 336 -27.65 49.65 17.71
CA ALA A 336 -26.45 49.37 18.50
C ALA A 336 -25.83 48.04 18.04
N ASN A 337 -25.20 47.98 16.87
CA ASN A 337 -24.33 46.86 16.55
C ASN A 337 -23.11 47.41 15.84
N GLN A 338 -22.11 47.81 16.62
CA GLN A 338 -20.76 48.04 16.11
C GLN A 338 -20.26 46.72 15.50
N PRO A 339 -19.51 46.76 14.40
CA PRO A 339 -18.78 45.59 13.93
C PRO A 339 -17.78 45.25 15.03
N ALA A 340 -18.08 44.23 15.84
CA ALA A 340 -17.07 43.64 16.69
C ALA A 340 -15.91 43.27 15.77
N SER A 341 -14.71 43.76 16.10
CA SER A 341 -13.50 43.47 15.34
C SER A 341 -13.41 41.95 15.18
N ILE A 342 -13.51 41.48 13.93
CA ILE A 342 -13.56 40.06 13.56
C ILE A 342 -12.33 39.28 14.07
N THR A 343 -11.28 39.98 14.52
CA THR A 343 -9.96 39.41 14.82
C THR A 343 -9.90 38.40 15.97
N ASP A 344 -10.93 38.31 16.81
CA ASP A 344 -11.02 37.27 17.87
C ASP A 344 -12.41 36.59 17.84
N SER A 345 -12.84 36.13 16.67
CA SER A 345 -14.13 35.44 16.55
C SER A 345 -14.07 34.03 17.16
N PRO A 346 -15.20 33.48 17.64
CA PRO A 346 -15.27 32.07 18.02
C PRO A 346 -14.91 31.11 16.87
N ALA A 347 -15.12 31.55 15.61
CA ALA A 347 -14.70 30.81 14.42
C ALA A 347 -13.16 30.72 14.30
N ASP A 348 -12.42 31.74 14.75
CA ASP A 348 -10.95 31.72 14.73
C ASP A 348 -10.36 30.69 15.69
N ALA A 349 -11.03 30.46 16.83
CA ALA A 349 -10.65 29.40 17.76
C ALA A 349 -10.78 28.03 17.09
N TYR A 350 -11.92 27.75 16.45
CA TYR A 350 -12.12 26.54 15.66
C TYR A 350 -11.08 26.43 14.53
N SER A 351 -10.84 27.53 13.84
CA SER A 351 -9.86 27.60 12.75
C SER A 351 -8.46 27.22 13.20
N LYS A 352 -7.98 27.80 14.31
CA LYS A 352 -6.69 27.45 14.91
C LYS A 352 -6.62 25.98 15.31
N MET A 353 -7.68 25.43 15.89
CA MET A 353 -7.73 24.02 16.30
C MET A 353 -7.60 23.08 15.09
N ILE A 354 -8.42 23.29 14.06
CA ILE A 354 -8.39 22.50 12.83
C ILE A 354 -7.04 22.64 12.11
N THR A 355 -6.50 23.86 11.98
CA THR A 355 -5.23 24.09 11.29
C THR A 355 -4.03 23.49 12.01
N VAL A 356 -4.07 23.33 13.33
CA VAL A 356 -3.01 22.67 14.10
C VAL A 356 -3.16 21.16 14.08
N PHE A 357 -4.34 20.64 14.42
CA PHE A 357 -4.51 19.21 14.66
C PHE A 357 -4.77 18.41 13.39
N VAL A 358 -5.46 18.93 12.38
CA VAL A 358 -5.73 18.14 11.17
C VAL A 358 -4.43 17.72 10.47
N PRO A 359 -3.46 18.62 10.20
CA PRO A 359 -2.17 18.21 9.65
C PRO A 359 -1.41 17.25 10.58
N LEU A 360 -1.44 17.49 11.89
CA LEU A 360 -0.79 16.61 12.88
C LEU A 360 -1.33 15.18 12.80
N LEU A 361 -2.66 15.01 12.75
CA LEU A 361 -3.32 13.72 12.67
C LEU A 361 -3.01 12.99 11.35
N VAL A 362 -2.93 13.73 10.24
CA VAL A 362 -2.51 13.17 8.94
C VAL A 362 -1.05 12.73 8.97
N ASP A 363 -0.17 13.54 9.55
CA ASP A 363 1.26 13.19 9.65
C ASP A 363 1.46 11.98 10.58
N GLU A 364 0.70 11.88 11.68
CA GLU A 364 0.75 10.73 12.58
C GLU A 364 0.16 9.47 11.96
N SER A 365 -0.91 9.56 11.16
CA SER A 365 -1.45 8.40 10.46
C SER A 365 -0.46 7.89 9.40
N ALA A 366 0.22 8.79 8.69
CA ALA A 366 1.27 8.44 7.75
C ALA A 366 2.50 7.83 8.44
N PHE A 367 2.92 8.41 9.57
CA PHE A 367 4.01 7.86 10.37
C PHE A 367 3.65 6.47 10.92
N LEU A 368 2.44 6.29 11.47
CA LEU A 368 1.93 5.00 11.93
C LEU A 368 2.00 3.95 10.81
N ALA A 369 1.48 4.29 9.61
CA ALA A 369 1.46 3.37 8.47
C ALA A 369 2.87 2.87 8.13
N HIS A 370 3.84 3.78 8.04
CA HIS A 370 5.22 3.45 7.72
C HIS A 370 5.93 2.71 8.86
N PHE A 371 5.87 3.26 10.08
CA PHE A 371 6.57 2.72 11.24
C PHE A 371 6.06 1.32 11.58
N MET A 372 4.74 1.09 11.56
CA MET A 372 4.11 -0.21 11.86
C MET A 372 4.07 -1.19 10.68
N CYS A 373 4.91 -0.96 9.67
CA CYS A 373 5.13 -1.87 8.55
C CYS A 373 3.84 -2.23 7.80
N PHE A 374 2.92 -1.29 7.60
CA PHE A 374 1.75 -1.50 6.74
C PHE A 374 2.18 -1.47 5.27
N GLU A 375 1.63 -2.38 4.47
CA GLU A 375 1.90 -2.47 3.02
C GLU A 375 0.91 -1.60 2.25
N VAL A 376 1.02 -0.28 2.40
CA VAL A 376 0.16 0.70 1.72
C VAL A 376 1.03 1.60 0.84
N SER A 377 0.63 1.82 -0.42
CA SER A 377 1.39 2.55 -1.46
C SER A 377 1.59 4.05 -1.22
N ALA A 378 1.45 4.53 0.01
CA ALA A 378 1.03 5.91 0.23
C ALA A 378 2.12 6.95 0.50
N LEU A 379 3.39 6.66 0.28
CA LEU A 379 4.44 7.66 0.47
C LEU A 379 5.25 7.84 -0.82
N PRO A 380 5.43 9.09 -1.30
CA PRO A 380 6.53 9.39 -2.20
C PRO A 380 7.78 8.91 -1.47
N GLN A 381 8.43 7.88 -2.00
CA GLN A 381 9.79 7.58 -1.60
C GLN A 381 10.55 8.87 -1.80
N SER A 382 11.07 9.44 -0.72
CA SER A 382 12.00 10.56 -0.83
C SER A 382 13.23 9.99 -1.53
N ASP A 383 13.23 10.06 -2.85
CA ASP A 383 14.39 9.81 -3.70
C ASP A 383 15.42 10.89 -3.34
N ALA A 384 16.15 10.68 -2.25
CA ALA A 384 17.30 11.46 -1.87
C ALA A 384 18.53 11.14 -2.76
N SER A 385 18.31 10.54 -3.93
CA SER A 385 19.37 10.13 -4.85
C SER A 385 19.07 10.57 -6.28
N SER A 386 18.85 11.87 -6.51
CA SER A 386 18.88 12.42 -7.87
C SER A 386 19.34 13.88 -7.92
N SER A 387 20.57 14.16 -7.47
CA SER A 387 21.26 15.40 -7.85
C SER A 387 22.78 15.29 -7.72
N ASN A 388 23.43 14.62 -8.68
CA ASN A 388 24.61 15.17 -9.35
C ASN A 388 25.09 14.22 -10.47
N PRO A 389 24.88 14.57 -11.74
CA PRO A 389 25.62 13.99 -12.85
C PRO A 389 26.88 14.82 -13.04
N ASN A 390 28.01 14.41 -12.44
CA ASN A 390 29.38 14.78 -12.84
C ASN A 390 30.39 14.25 -11.82
N ALA A 391 30.70 12.96 -11.91
CA ALA A 391 31.93 12.43 -11.35
C ALA A 391 32.38 11.26 -12.23
N GLU A 392 33.29 11.58 -13.14
CA GLU A 392 34.02 10.61 -13.95
C GLU A 392 34.89 9.70 -13.06
N SER A 393 35.01 8.44 -13.47
CA SER A 393 36.04 7.47 -13.07
C SER A 393 36.01 6.97 -11.62
N THR A 394 35.64 5.70 -11.44
CA THR A 394 36.56 4.63 -11.00
C THR A 394 35.76 3.33 -10.85
N ILE A 395 36.16 2.35 -11.64
CA ILE A 395 35.69 0.98 -11.66
C ILE A 395 35.91 0.37 -10.27
N THR A 396 34.84 0.15 -9.50
CA THR A 396 34.85 -0.73 -8.33
C THR A 396 33.60 -1.60 -8.36
N SER A 397 33.84 -2.87 -8.72
CA SER A 397 33.09 -4.07 -8.33
C SER A 397 31.58 -3.92 -8.12
N SER A 398 30.84 -4.04 -9.21
CA SER A 398 29.41 -4.33 -9.23
C SER A 398 29.15 -5.75 -8.72
N VAL A 399 29.04 -5.92 -7.40
CA VAL A 399 28.30 -7.05 -6.83
C VAL A 399 26.86 -6.57 -6.73
N ALA A 400 26.16 -6.67 -7.86
CA ALA A 400 24.75 -6.36 -7.95
C ALA A 400 23.99 -7.33 -7.03
N LEU A 401 23.38 -6.77 -5.99
CA LEU A 401 22.36 -7.41 -5.18
C LEU A 401 21.15 -7.73 -6.08
N GLU A 402 21.22 -8.86 -6.77
CA GLU A 402 20.11 -9.47 -7.51
C GLU A 402 19.11 -10.09 -6.50
N ALA A 403 18.33 -9.24 -5.81
CA ALA A 403 17.24 -9.71 -4.97
C ALA A 403 16.06 -8.72 -4.81
N SER A 404 15.98 -7.68 -5.65
CA SER A 404 14.83 -6.76 -5.69
C SER A 404 13.97 -6.95 -6.96
N ALA A 405 13.87 -8.19 -7.47
CA ALA A 405 12.95 -8.55 -8.54
C ALA A 405 11.53 -8.83 -8.01
N SER A 406 10.99 -7.90 -7.23
CA SER A 406 9.55 -7.83 -6.95
C SER A 406 9.15 -6.39 -6.66
N ILE A 407 9.42 -5.48 -7.60
CA ILE A 407 8.61 -4.27 -7.81
C ILE A 407 7.28 -4.72 -8.43
N GLY A 408 6.60 -5.63 -7.74
CA GLY A 408 5.26 -6.05 -8.06
C GLY A 408 4.37 -4.93 -7.58
N LYS A 409 3.70 -4.26 -8.53
CA LYS A 409 2.45 -3.50 -8.36
C LYS A 409 1.91 -3.68 -6.94
N THR A 410 2.21 -2.75 -6.03
CA THR A 410 1.66 -2.76 -4.68
C THR A 410 0.17 -2.47 -4.81
N SER A 411 -0.57 -3.53 -5.10
CA SER A 411 -2.02 -3.53 -5.07
C SER A 411 -2.41 -3.05 -3.69
N ASN A 412 -3.20 -1.99 -3.61
CA ASN A 412 -3.85 -1.57 -2.37
C ASN A 412 -4.50 -2.81 -1.75
N ASN A 413 -3.84 -3.43 -0.77
CA ASN A 413 -4.34 -4.63 -0.13
C ASN A 413 -5.51 -4.18 0.74
N PRO A 414 -6.77 -4.47 0.37
CA PRO A 414 -7.92 -3.93 1.09
C PRO A 414 -7.93 -4.38 2.55
N ALA A 415 -7.38 -5.57 2.84
CA ALA A 415 -7.21 -6.07 4.21
C ALA A 415 -6.20 -5.27 5.05
N GLU A 416 -5.05 -4.89 4.48
CA GLU A 416 -4.05 -4.05 5.18
C GLU A 416 -4.56 -2.62 5.35
N MET A 417 -5.28 -2.09 4.36
CA MET A 417 -5.93 -0.79 4.46
C MET A 417 -7.06 -0.80 5.51
N GLY A 418 -7.84 -1.88 5.60
CA GLY A 418 -8.81 -2.10 6.67
C GLY A 418 -8.14 -2.13 8.06
N ALA A 419 -7.08 -2.93 8.21
CA ALA A 419 -6.34 -3.01 9.46
C ALA A 419 -5.66 -1.69 9.85
N LEU A 420 -5.16 -0.92 8.86
CA LEU A 420 -4.63 0.42 9.09
C LEU A 420 -5.73 1.36 9.58
N ASN A 421 -6.90 1.34 8.94
CA ASN A 421 -8.04 2.15 9.34
C ASN A 421 -8.53 1.77 10.74
N GLU A 422 -8.56 0.49 11.11
CA GLU A 422 -8.86 0.06 12.48
C GLU A 422 -7.81 0.56 13.49
N CYS A 423 -6.52 0.54 13.13
CA CYS A 423 -5.46 1.06 13.99
C CYS A 423 -5.51 2.59 14.12
N ILE A 424 -5.83 3.30 13.03
CA ILE A 424 -6.03 4.76 13.05
C ILE A 424 -7.29 5.08 13.86
N GLN A 425 -8.37 4.30 13.70
CA GLN A 425 -9.55 4.41 14.54
C GLN A 425 -9.19 4.22 16.00
N GLU A 426 -8.35 3.25 16.37
CA GLU A 426 -7.88 3.03 17.75
C GLU A 426 -6.95 4.16 18.24
N LEU A 427 -6.08 4.68 17.37
CA LEU A 427 -5.24 5.86 17.63
C LEU A 427 -6.09 7.10 17.91
N LEU A 428 -7.25 7.17 17.29
CA LEU A 428 -8.20 8.26 17.42
C LEU A 428 -9.45 7.79 18.20
N ASP A 429 -9.38 6.63 18.87
CA ASP A 429 -10.49 6.11 19.63
C ASP A 429 -10.55 6.88 20.95
N GLY A 430 -11.76 7.07 21.46
CA GLY A 430 -12.11 8.06 22.46
C GLY A 430 -11.69 9.49 22.12
N ILE A 431 -11.09 9.75 20.96
CA ILE A 431 -11.33 11.02 20.27
C ILE A 431 -12.83 10.94 19.89
N GLN A 432 -13.47 9.88 19.40
CA GLN A 432 -14.96 9.95 19.22
C GLN A 432 -15.84 10.19 20.47
N VAL A 433 -15.48 9.66 21.65
CA VAL A 433 -16.25 9.86 22.90
C VAL A 433 -15.75 11.08 23.70
N ASP A 434 -14.47 11.45 23.62
CA ASP A 434 -13.85 12.63 24.27
C ASP A 434 -13.38 13.74 23.28
N LEU A 435 -13.75 13.67 21.99
CA LEU A 435 -13.80 14.77 20.98
C LEU A 435 -14.81 15.80 21.43
N GLU A 436 -15.38 15.66 22.63
CA GLU A 436 -15.81 16.78 23.43
C GLU A 436 -14.94 18.00 23.18
N ASP A 437 -13.62 17.92 22.98
CA ASP A 437 -12.88 19.14 22.66
C ASP A 437 -13.22 19.80 21.32
N PHE A 438 -13.26 19.08 20.20
CA PHE A 438 -13.62 19.69 18.91
C PHE A 438 -15.12 19.97 18.83
N TYR A 439 -15.96 19.01 19.24
CA TYR A 439 -17.40 19.17 19.26
C TYR A 439 -17.85 20.23 20.26
N ALA A 440 -17.27 20.28 21.47
CA ALA A 440 -17.59 21.34 22.43
C ALA A 440 -16.99 22.67 22.02
N LEU A 441 -15.89 22.72 21.24
CA LEU A 441 -15.44 23.97 20.64
C LEU A 441 -16.46 24.48 19.60
N VAL A 442 -16.97 23.58 18.74
CA VAL A 442 -18.06 23.91 17.79
C VAL A 442 -19.32 24.36 18.54
N ASP A 443 -19.75 23.62 19.57
CA ASP A 443 -20.93 23.99 20.37
C ASP A 443 -20.73 25.29 21.14
N TRP A 444 -19.53 25.52 21.66
CA TRP A 444 -19.17 26.75 22.36
C TRP A 444 -19.18 27.92 21.40
N ALA A 445 -18.61 27.76 20.20
CA ALA A 445 -18.61 28.76 19.15
C ALA A 445 -20.04 29.11 18.72
N PHE A 446 -20.88 28.10 18.49
CA PHE A 446 -22.30 28.26 18.17
C PHE A 446 -23.08 28.98 19.29
N LYS A 447 -22.85 28.62 20.56
CA LYS A 447 -23.50 29.26 21.71
C LYS A 447 -23.15 30.74 21.85
N LEU A 448 -21.93 31.13 21.43
CA LEU A 448 -21.49 32.53 21.44
C LEU A 448 -22.00 33.29 20.23
N ASP A 449 -21.86 32.71 19.04
CA ASP A 449 -22.29 33.31 17.79
C ASP A 449 -22.73 32.21 16.80
N PRO A 450 -24.05 32.02 16.59
CA PRO A 450 -24.54 31.04 15.63
C PRO A 450 -24.05 31.25 14.19
N LEU A 451 -23.67 32.48 13.81
CA LEU A 451 -23.17 32.77 12.46
C LEU A 451 -21.75 32.23 12.24
N SER A 452 -21.00 31.97 13.31
CA SER A 452 -19.69 31.31 13.23
C SER A 452 -19.73 29.96 12.53
N CYS A 453 -20.87 29.26 12.56
CA CYS A 453 -21.09 28.02 11.82
C CYS A 453 -20.81 28.17 10.32
N ILE A 454 -21.06 29.33 9.72
CA ILE A 454 -20.80 29.58 8.29
C ILE A 454 -19.30 29.46 8.00
N SER A 455 -18.48 30.16 8.80
CA SER A 455 -17.02 30.12 8.64
C SER A 455 -16.43 28.77 9.00
N MET A 456 -16.93 28.14 10.08
CA MET A 456 -16.49 26.80 10.50
C MET A 456 -16.82 25.74 9.43
N HIS A 457 -18.00 25.82 8.82
CA HIS A 457 -18.40 24.92 7.73
C HIS A 457 -17.48 25.09 6.52
N GLY A 458 -17.29 26.32 6.04
CA GLY A 458 -16.42 26.60 4.88
C GLY A 458 -14.98 26.14 5.09
N LEU A 459 -14.45 26.28 6.32
CA LEU A 459 -13.13 25.76 6.65
C LEU A 459 -13.07 24.23 6.62
N THR A 460 -14.08 23.57 7.19
CA THR A 460 -14.15 22.09 7.28
C THR A 460 -14.25 21.48 5.89
N ASP A 461 -15.13 22.01 5.04
CA ASP A 461 -15.29 21.66 3.63
C ASP A 461 -13.98 21.81 2.84
N ARG A 462 -13.20 22.87 3.10
CA ARG A 462 -11.86 23.04 2.48
C ARG A 462 -10.88 21.95 2.86
N TYR A 463 -10.91 21.45 4.10
CA TYR A 463 -10.05 20.34 4.52
C TYR A 463 -10.54 18.99 3.99
N LEU A 464 -11.87 18.79 3.89
CA LEU A 464 -12.46 17.60 3.27
C LEU A 464 -12.08 17.51 1.79
N SER A 465 -12.22 18.60 1.04
CA SER A 465 -11.86 18.67 -0.38
C SER A 465 -10.34 18.60 -0.65
N GLY A 466 -9.52 19.07 0.28
CA GLY A 466 -8.05 19.08 0.13
C GLY A 466 -7.35 17.75 0.45
N GLN A 467 -7.94 16.88 1.27
CA GLN A 467 -7.33 15.62 1.67
C GLN A 467 -7.55 14.52 0.63
N LYS A 468 -6.49 14.13 -0.09
CA LYS A 468 -6.47 12.94 -0.94
C LYS A 468 -6.56 11.69 -0.07
N ALA A 469 -7.62 10.91 -0.29
CA ALA A 469 -8.23 9.94 0.63
C ALA A 469 -7.41 8.73 1.13
N GLU A 470 -6.12 8.57 0.80
CA GLU A 470 -5.50 7.24 0.95
C GLU A 470 -4.93 6.92 2.35
N VAL A 471 -4.51 7.91 3.15
CA VAL A 471 -3.93 7.68 4.50
C VAL A 471 -4.70 8.39 5.63
N SER A 472 -5.68 9.21 5.25
CA SER A 472 -6.40 10.09 6.16
C SER A 472 -7.87 9.70 6.31
N GLY A 473 -8.22 8.45 6.02
CA GLY A 473 -9.62 7.97 6.03
C GLY A 473 -10.37 8.31 7.33
N TYR A 474 -9.73 8.12 8.49
CA TYR A 474 -10.35 8.55 9.75
C TYR A 474 -10.40 10.08 9.92
N VAL A 475 -9.37 10.81 9.49
CA VAL A 475 -9.38 12.27 9.56
C VAL A 475 -10.53 12.82 8.70
N GLN A 476 -10.85 12.16 7.59
CA GLN A 476 -12.05 12.45 6.81
C GLN A 476 -13.33 12.15 7.60
N VAL A 477 -13.43 11.01 8.29
CA VAL A 477 -14.58 10.71 9.17
C VAL A 477 -14.76 11.77 10.25
N LEU A 478 -13.67 12.21 10.90
CA LEU A 478 -13.70 13.29 11.89
C LEU A 478 -14.25 14.59 11.28
N LEU A 479 -13.76 14.96 10.10
CA LEU A 479 -14.18 16.18 9.43
C LEU A 479 -15.64 16.11 8.95
N ASP A 480 -16.09 14.96 8.47
CA ASP A 480 -17.49 14.70 8.07
C ASP A 480 -18.44 14.78 9.28
N ASP A 481 -18.04 14.22 10.42
CA ASP A 481 -18.77 14.34 11.68
C ASP A 481 -18.86 15.80 12.15
N LEU A 482 -17.77 16.57 12.01
CA LEU A 482 -17.75 18.00 12.36
C LEU A 482 -18.62 18.83 11.41
N GLU A 483 -18.54 18.60 10.11
CA GLU A 483 -19.39 19.24 9.10
C GLU A 483 -20.87 18.97 9.37
N THR A 484 -21.21 17.71 9.64
CA THR A 484 -22.57 17.29 10.01
C THR A 484 -23.05 18.02 11.26
N ARG A 485 -22.24 18.09 12.31
CA ARG A 485 -22.59 18.80 13.55
C ARG A 485 -22.80 20.29 13.31
N ILE A 486 -21.90 20.94 12.57
CA ILE A 486 -22.01 22.37 12.23
C ILE A 486 -23.30 22.62 11.46
N THR A 487 -23.62 21.76 10.49
CA THR A 487 -24.84 21.84 9.67
C THR A 487 -26.10 21.71 10.52
N ILE A 488 -26.15 20.75 11.45
CA ILE A 488 -27.28 20.57 12.37
C ILE A 488 -27.48 21.82 13.24
N LEU A 489 -26.40 22.37 13.79
CA LEU A 489 -26.46 23.57 14.64
C LEU A 489 -26.92 24.80 13.87
N PHE A 490 -26.39 25.01 12.66
CA PHE A 490 -26.82 26.13 11.83
C PHE A 490 -28.27 25.97 11.36
N SER A 491 -28.71 24.76 10.97
CA SER A 491 -30.11 24.49 10.64
C SER A 491 -31.02 24.81 11.81
N ARG A 492 -30.61 24.48 13.04
CA ARG A 492 -31.38 24.82 14.24
C ARG A 492 -31.53 26.34 14.41
N PHE A 493 -30.47 27.11 14.13
CA PHE A 493 -30.54 28.57 14.13
C PHE A 493 -31.49 29.11 13.06
N VAL A 494 -31.43 28.55 11.85
CA VAL A 494 -32.34 28.89 10.75
C VAL A 494 -33.79 28.54 11.13
N ASP A 495 -34.03 27.39 11.74
CA ASP A 495 -35.36 26.95 12.19
C ASP A 495 -35.93 27.88 13.26
N ASP A 496 -35.10 28.34 14.20
CA ASP A 496 -35.51 29.34 15.19
C ASP A 496 -35.85 30.68 14.52
N ALA A 497 -35.05 31.12 13.53
CA ALA A 497 -35.35 32.30 12.72
C ALA A 497 -36.73 32.20 12.06
N CYS A 498 -37.00 31.05 11.45
CA CYS A 498 -38.25 30.74 10.77
C CYS A 498 -39.42 30.73 11.76
N TYR A 499 -39.25 30.09 12.92
CA TYR A 499 -40.25 30.05 13.97
C TYR A 499 -40.61 31.45 14.50
N GLN A 500 -39.64 32.34 14.68
CA GLN A 500 -39.91 33.73 15.09
C GLN A 500 -40.74 34.49 14.04
N ILE A 501 -40.51 34.22 12.76
CA ILE A 501 -41.30 34.80 11.67
C ILE A 501 -42.72 34.22 11.68
N GLU A 502 -42.88 32.90 11.83
CA GLU A 502 -44.19 32.23 11.86
C GLU A 502 -45.07 32.67 13.03
N LYS A 503 -44.45 32.93 14.20
CA LYS A 503 -45.12 33.41 15.40
C LYS A 503 -45.52 34.88 15.33
N TYR A 504 -45.02 35.63 14.35
CA TYR A 504 -45.34 37.04 14.21
C TYR A 504 -46.83 37.25 13.90
N GLU A 505 -47.59 37.68 14.91
CA GLU A 505 -48.99 38.06 14.78
C GLU A 505 -49.12 39.58 14.66
N ARG A 506 -49.80 40.03 13.61
CA ARG A 506 -50.06 41.45 13.37
C ARG A 506 -51.14 41.94 14.35
N ASN A 507 -50.81 42.93 15.16
CA ASN A 507 -51.84 43.69 15.88
C ASN A 507 -52.67 44.51 14.89
N VAL A 508 -53.99 44.51 15.01
CA VAL A 508 -54.94 45.21 14.11
C VAL A 508 -54.58 46.70 13.88
N ARG A 509 -53.89 47.33 14.84
CA ARG A 509 -53.44 48.73 14.74
C ARG A 509 -52.12 48.96 14.01
N GLN A 510 -51.30 47.92 13.79
CA GLN A 510 -50.02 48.05 13.10
C GLN A 510 -50.24 48.01 11.59
N ILE A 511 -50.33 49.18 10.98
CA ILE A 511 -50.26 49.36 9.53
C ILE A 511 -48.80 49.67 9.19
N GLY A 512 -48.26 49.01 8.17
CA GLY A 512 -46.93 49.27 7.63
C GLY A 512 -46.07 48.02 7.44
N VAL A 513 -44.77 48.26 7.28
CA VAL A 513 -43.76 47.23 6.99
C VAL A 513 -43.56 46.31 8.19
N VAL A 514 -43.64 45.00 7.97
CA VAL A 514 -43.41 43.98 8.99
C VAL A 514 -41.94 44.00 9.43
N PRO A 515 -41.65 44.02 10.74
CA PRO A 515 -40.28 44.24 11.25
C PRO A 515 -39.26 43.20 10.80
N TYR A 516 -39.68 41.98 10.48
CA TYR A 516 -38.76 40.93 10.05
C TYR A 516 -38.14 41.20 8.68
N ILE A 517 -38.72 42.05 7.84
CA ILE A 517 -38.17 42.40 6.51
C ILE A 517 -36.82 43.14 6.61
N PRO A 518 -36.73 44.33 7.25
CA PRO A 518 -35.45 45.02 7.37
C PRO A 518 -34.44 44.24 8.22
N ARG A 519 -34.93 43.46 9.20
CA ARG A 519 -34.08 42.61 10.04
C ARG A 519 -33.46 41.46 9.26
N PHE A 520 -34.19 40.85 8.32
CA PHE A 520 -33.63 39.85 7.43
C PHE A 520 -32.49 40.42 6.57
N SER A 521 -32.65 41.63 6.03
CA SER A 521 -31.58 42.30 5.28
C SER A 521 -30.32 42.49 6.14
N GLN A 522 -30.47 42.95 7.38
CA GLN A 522 -29.35 43.08 8.33
C GLN A 522 -28.70 41.73 8.65
N LEU A 523 -29.50 40.67 8.81
CA LEU A 523 -29.00 39.32 9.05
C LEU A 523 -28.22 38.80 7.84
N ALA A 524 -28.78 38.93 6.63
CA ALA A 524 -28.13 38.51 5.39
C ALA A 524 -26.80 39.26 5.18
N ALA A 525 -26.78 40.58 5.39
CA ALA A 525 -25.54 41.36 5.32
C ALA A 525 -24.45 40.87 6.29
N ARG A 526 -24.84 40.38 7.48
CA ARG A 526 -23.90 39.75 8.41
C ARG A 526 -23.49 38.36 7.96
N MET A 527 -24.42 37.51 7.54
CA MET A 527 -24.11 36.16 7.04
C MET A 527 -23.07 36.20 5.91
N GLU A 528 -23.20 37.15 4.98
CA GLU A 528 -22.23 37.34 3.90
C GLU A 528 -20.80 37.64 4.39
N GLN A 529 -20.63 38.28 5.56
CA GLN A 529 -19.30 38.59 6.11
C GLN A 529 -18.56 37.35 6.64
N TYR A 530 -19.28 36.25 6.93
CA TYR A 530 -18.72 35.03 7.50
C TYR A 530 -18.36 33.97 6.44
N ILE A 531 -18.77 34.17 5.19
CA ILE A 531 -18.53 33.21 4.12
C ILE A 531 -17.03 33.13 3.81
N ASN A 532 -16.44 31.94 3.99
CA ASN A 532 -15.04 31.65 3.68
C ASN A 532 -14.92 30.26 3.00
N GLY A 533 -15.49 30.12 1.81
CA GLY A 533 -15.55 28.85 1.09
C GLY A 533 -16.91 28.64 0.45
N SER A 534 -17.51 27.47 0.67
CA SER A 534 -18.84 27.14 0.15
C SER A 534 -19.93 28.09 0.69
N ARG A 535 -20.87 28.44 -0.20
CA ARG A 535 -22.06 29.25 0.07
C ARG A 535 -23.31 28.41 0.30
N ASP A 536 -23.24 27.09 0.11
CA ASP A 536 -24.40 26.20 0.04
C ASP A 536 -25.26 26.26 1.30
N LEU A 537 -24.63 26.30 2.46
CA LEU A 537 -25.28 26.41 3.76
C LEU A 537 -26.09 27.72 3.88
N VAL A 538 -25.50 28.84 3.45
CA VAL A 538 -26.12 30.19 3.53
C VAL A 538 -27.23 30.34 2.50
N ASP A 539 -27.02 29.84 1.27
CA ASP A 539 -28.02 29.90 0.22
C ASP A 539 -29.26 29.05 0.57
N GLN A 540 -29.08 27.89 1.18
CA GLN A 540 -30.18 27.09 1.72
C GLN A 540 -30.94 27.83 2.82
N ALA A 541 -30.23 28.52 3.73
CA ALA A 541 -30.86 29.33 4.76
C ALA A 541 -31.67 30.50 4.18
N TYR A 542 -31.13 31.22 3.19
CA TYR A 542 -31.86 32.27 2.48
C TYR A 542 -33.12 31.73 1.81
N THR A 543 -33.01 30.61 1.09
CA THR A 543 -34.16 29.97 0.47
C THR A 543 -35.24 29.63 1.50
N LYS A 544 -34.87 29.05 2.63
CA LYS A 544 -35.82 28.68 3.68
C LYS A 544 -36.47 29.89 4.33
N ILE A 545 -35.67 30.85 4.81
CA ILE A 545 -36.15 32.02 5.54
C ILE A 545 -37.04 32.88 4.64
N VAL A 546 -36.61 33.21 3.42
CA VAL A 546 -37.38 34.08 2.53
C VAL A 546 -38.69 33.43 2.08
N THR A 547 -38.68 32.12 1.82
CA THR A 547 -39.92 31.39 1.49
C THR A 547 -40.94 31.51 2.62
N ILE A 548 -40.51 31.34 3.88
CA ILE A 548 -41.39 31.49 5.03
C ILE A 548 -41.83 32.94 5.23
N MET A 549 -40.93 33.92 5.04
CA MET A 549 -41.28 35.35 5.10
C MET A 549 -42.41 35.70 4.15
N PHE A 550 -42.39 35.19 2.91
CA PHE A 550 -43.45 35.45 1.93
C PHE A 550 -44.75 34.72 2.28
N VAL A 551 -44.68 33.45 2.68
CA VAL A 551 -45.87 32.69 3.10
C VAL A 551 -46.58 33.38 4.28
N ILE A 552 -45.81 33.83 5.27
CA ILE A 552 -46.35 34.52 6.44
C ILE A 552 -46.83 35.93 6.09
N LEU A 553 -46.15 36.66 5.22
CA LEU A 553 -46.62 37.96 4.73
C LEU A 553 -47.98 37.84 4.04
N GLU A 554 -48.15 36.86 3.16
CA GLU A 554 -49.42 36.58 2.50
C GLU A 554 -50.51 36.26 3.54
N LYS A 555 -50.23 35.38 4.50
CA LYS A 555 -51.18 35.06 5.58
C LYS A 555 -51.59 36.29 6.40
N ILE A 556 -50.64 37.16 6.73
CA ILE A 556 -50.88 38.41 7.48
C ILE A 556 -51.72 39.40 6.65
N ALA A 557 -51.47 39.50 5.36
CA ALA A 557 -52.24 40.36 4.47
C ALA A 557 -53.71 39.93 4.42
N GLN A 558 -53.99 38.61 4.47
CA GLN A 558 -55.36 38.06 4.46
C GLN A 558 -56.16 38.28 5.74
N VAL A 559 -55.54 38.75 6.83
CA VAL A 559 -56.25 39.02 8.11
C VAL A 559 -57.36 40.06 7.91
N GLU A 560 -57.11 41.08 7.07
CA GLU A 560 -58.12 42.08 6.73
C GLU A 560 -58.26 42.21 5.21
N PRO A 561 -59.26 41.53 4.60
CA PRO A 561 -59.41 41.43 3.14
C PRO A 561 -59.47 42.78 2.40
N LYS A 562 -59.88 43.86 3.08
CA LYS A 562 -59.98 45.21 2.50
C LYS A 562 -58.63 45.85 2.23
N TYR A 563 -57.57 45.39 2.88
CA TYR A 563 -56.23 46.00 2.85
C TYR A 563 -55.14 45.07 2.35
N VAL A 564 -55.49 43.88 1.86
CA VAL A 564 -54.54 42.84 1.38
C VAL A 564 -53.49 43.45 0.45
N ASP A 565 -53.91 44.08 -0.66
CA ASP A 565 -52.97 44.58 -1.66
C ASP A 565 -52.13 45.76 -1.15
N ILE A 566 -52.66 46.59 -0.24
CA ILE A 566 -51.90 47.69 0.38
C ILE A 566 -50.78 47.11 1.25
N VAL A 567 -51.09 46.10 2.06
CA VAL A 567 -50.10 45.43 2.92
C VAL A 567 -49.03 44.77 2.06
N LEU A 568 -49.43 44.03 1.02
CA LEU A 568 -48.48 43.34 0.15
C LEU A 568 -47.57 44.33 -0.59
N LEU A 569 -48.12 45.36 -1.23
CA LEU A 569 -47.29 46.31 -2.00
C LEU A 569 -46.31 47.08 -1.12
N GLU A 570 -46.70 47.48 0.10
CA GLU A 570 -45.79 48.20 1.00
C GLU A 570 -44.66 47.30 1.49
N ASN A 571 -44.99 46.05 1.82
CA ASN A 571 -44.02 45.10 2.35
C ASN A 571 -43.08 44.57 1.27
N TYR A 572 -43.57 44.25 0.07
CA TYR A 572 -42.71 43.85 -1.04
C TYR A 572 -41.81 45.01 -1.50
N ALA A 573 -42.30 46.24 -1.54
CA ALA A 573 -41.46 47.40 -1.80
C ALA A 573 -40.37 47.58 -0.74
N ALA A 574 -40.71 47.43 0.54
CA ALA A 574 -39.74 47.51 1.62
C ALA A 574 -38.71 46.36 1.56
N PHE A 575 -39.13 45.15 1.14
CA PHE A 575 -38.24 44.03 0.92
C PHE A 575 -37.26 44.31 -0.22
N GLN A 576 -37.75 44.82 -1.37
CA GLN A 576 -36.91 45.23 -2.49
C GLN A 576 -35.89 46.29 -2.03
N HIS A 577 -36.37 47.38 -1.40
CA HIS A 577 -35.48 48.45 -0.94
C HIS A 577 -34.42 47.92 0.05
N SER A 578 -34.82 47.07 0.99
CA SER A 578 -33.90 46.54 2.00
C SER A 578 -32.88 45.56 1.43
N LEU A 579 -33.20 44.82 0.36
CA LEU A 579 -32.31 43.84 -0.25
C LEU A 579 -31.59 44.32 -1.51
N TYR A 580 -31.80 45.55 -1.96
CA TYR A 580 -31.27 46.05 -3.22
C TYR A 580 -29.76 45.79 -3.40
N ASP A 581 -28.94 46.18 -2.41
CA ASP A 581 -27.49 46.01 -2.49
C ASP A 581 -27.08 44.53 -2.46
N LEU A 582 -27.72 43.72 -1.61
CA LEU A 582 -27.42 42.29 -1.48
C LEU A 582 -27.86 41.50 -2.71
N ALA A 583 -29.00 41.84 -3.30
CA ALA A 583 -29.51 41.18 -4.51
C ALA A 583 -28.59 41.40 -5.72
N ASN A 584 -27.81 42.49 -5.76
CA ASN A 584 -26.84 42.73 -6.83
C ASN A 584 -25.60 41.83 -6.75
N VAL A 585 -25.29 41.29 -5.57
CA VAL A 585 -24.08 40.48 -5.34
C VAL A 585 -24.38 39.03 -4.97
N VAL A 586 -25.58 38.72 -4.50
CA VAL A 586 -26.02 37.38 -4.09
C VAL A 586 -27.07 36.82 -5.05
N PRO A 587 -26.73 35.85 -5.93
CA PRO A 587 -27.66 35.29 -6.93
C PRO A 587 -28.94 34.69 -6.33
N THR A 588 -28.83 33.99 -5.20
CA THR A 588 -29.97 33.40 -4.50
C THR A 588 -30.97 34.47 -4.06
N LEU A 589 -30.49 35.58 -3.49
CA LEU A 589 -31.34 36.70 -3.09
C LEU A 589 -31.87 37.48 -4.30
N ALA A 590 -31.12 37.55 -5.40
CA ALA A 590 -31.57 38.17 -6.65
C ALA A 590 -32.85 37.50 -7.18
N LYS A 591 -32.93 36.16 -7.12
CA LYS A 591 -34.14 35.41 -7.48
C LYS A 591 -35.35 35.87 -6.65
N TYR A 592 -35.20 35.99 -5.33
CA TYR A 592 -36.29 36.42 -4.46
C TYR A 592 -36.59 37.91 -4.57
N TYR A 593 -35.60 38.74 -4.89
CA TYR A 593 -35.80 40.15 -5.23
C TYR A 593 -36.70 40.30 -6.46
N HIS A 594 -36.48 39.51 -7.51
CA HIS A 594 -37.34 39.50 -8.68
C HIS A 594 -38.73 38.96 -8.39
N GLN A 595 -38.84 37.91 -7.57
CA GLN A 595 -40.14 37.39 -7.14
C GLN A 595 -40.94 38.43 -6.33
N ALA A 596 -40.29 39.14 -5.40
CA ALA A 596 -40.89 40.25 -4.67
C ALA A 596 -41.29 41.39 -5.61
N SER A 597 -40.49 41.66 -6.65
CA SER A 597 -40.81 42.65 -7.67
C SER A 597 -42.07 42.29 -8.45
N GLU A 598 -42.22 41.04 -8.85
CA GLU A 598 -43.42 40.56 -9.53
C GLU A 598 -44.65 40.64 -8.60
N ALA A 599 -44.51 40.18 -7.35
CA ALA A 599 -45.60 40.22 -6.38
C ALA A 599 -46.02 41.67 -6.04
N TYR A 600 -45.05 42.58 -5.95
CA TYR A 600 -45.29 44.02 -5.80
C TYR A 600 -46.10 44.57 -6.98
N GLU A 601 -45.68 44.30 -8.22
CA GLU A 601 -46.39 44.78 -9.42
C GLU A 601 -47.82 44.22 -9.49
N GLN A 602 -48.01 42.94 -9.17
CA GLN A 602 -49.33 42.32 -9.13
C GLN A 602 -50.22 42.97 -8.06
N ALA A 603 -49.71 43.24 -6.86
CA ALA A 603 -50.45 43.92 -5.80
C ALA A 603 -50.78 45.37 -6.18
N CYS A 604 -49.84 46.10 -6.79
CA CYS A 604 -50.08 47.43 -7.33
C CYS A 604 -51.22 47.41 -8.36
N SER A 605 -51.15 46.50 -9.34
CA SER A 605 -52.18 46.35 -10.35
C SER A 605 -53.54 46.05 -9.75
N ARG A 606 -53.65 45.11 -8.79
CA ARG A 606 -54.93 44.79 -8.14
C ARG A 606 -55.49 45.96 -7.34
N HIS A 607 -54.65 46.66 -6.57
CA HIS A 607 -55.05 47.82 -5.79
C HIS A 607 -55.52 48.99 -6.67
N ILE A 608 -54.75 49.33 -7.71
CA ILE A 608 -55.08 50.38 -8.67
C ILE A 608 -56.40 50.05 -9.38
N ASN A 609 -56.56 48.81 -9.83
CA ASN A 609 -57.81 48.36 -10.45
C ASN A 609 -58.99 48.56 -9.48
N LEU A 610 -58.87 48.12 -8.23
CA LEU A 610 -59.93 48.30 -7.22
C LEU A 610 -60.28 49.78 -7.03
N VAL A 611 -59.28 50.66 -6.89
CA VAL A 611 -59.48 52.10 -6.70
C VAL A 611 -60.20 52.73 -7.90
N ILE A 612 -59.78 52.39 -9.13
CA ILE A 612 -60.44 52.84 -10.36
C ILE A 612 -61.89 52.35 -10.40
N TYR A 613 -62.13 51.06 -10.13
CA TYR A 613 -63.48 50.48 -10.15
C TYR A 613 -64.40 51.11 -9.11
N ILE A 614 -63.91 51.48 -7.92
CA ILE A 614 -64.74 52.15 -6.89
C ILE A 614 -65.28 53.50 -7.38
N HIS A 615 -64.47 54.26 -8.13
CA HIS A 615 -64.84 55.62 -8.55
C HIS A 615 -65.49 55.68 -9.93
N PHE A 616 -65.19 54.72 -10.81
CA PHE A 616 -65.69 54.65 -12.18
C PHE A 616 -66.49 53.36 -12.45
N GLU A 617 -67.11 52.80 -11.41
CA GLU A 617 -67.84 51.52 -11.45
C GLU A 617 -68.85 51.48 -12.60
N LYS A 618 -69.71 52.50 -12.70
CA LYS A 618 -70.77 52.58 -13.71
C LYS A 618 -70.22 52.59 -15.13
N LEU A 619 -69.10 53.28 -15.34
CA LEU A 619 -68.45 53.39 -16.64
C LEU A 619 -67.94 52.02 -17.09
N PHE A 620 -67.22 51.31 -16.22
CA PHE A 620 -66.61 50.03 -16.56
C PHE A 620 -67.58 48.84 -16.46
N GLN A 621 -68.64 48.92 -15.64
CA GLN A 621 -69.76 47.98 -15.71
C GLN A 621 -70.53 48.11 -17.03
N PHE A 622 -70.74 49.33 -17.52
CA PHE A 622 -71.36 49.54 -18.83
C PHE A 622 -70.49 48.97 -19.95
N ALA A 623 -69.16 49.17 -19.88
CA ALA A 623 -68.21 48.55 -20.79
C ALA A 623 -68.29 47.02 -20.79
N ARG A 624 -68.27 46.38 -19.61
CA ARG A 624 -68.39 44.92 -19.49
C ARG A 624 -69.71 44.38 -20.04
N LYS A 625 -70.83 45.05 -19.77
CA LYS A 625 -72.14 44.67 -20.33
C LYS A 625 -72.14 44.71 -21.86
N ILE A 626 -71.47 45.71 -22.44
CA ILE A 626 -71.29 45.76 -23.88
C ILE A 626 -70.48 44.54 -24.36
N GLU A 627 -69.33 44.27 -23.74
CA GLU A 627 -68.47 43.14 -24.12
C GLU A 627 -69.22 41.81 -24.05
N GLU A 628 -70.00 41.58 -22.99
CA GLU A 628 -70.86 40.40 -22.82
C GLU A 628 -71.93 40.28 -23.92
N LEU A 629 -72.58 41.39 -24.29
CA LEU A 629 -73.56 41.39 -25.37
C LEU A 629 -72.89 41.15 -26.74
N MET A 630 -71.70 41.72 -26.98
CA MET A 630 -70.97 41.54 -28.24
C MET A 630 -70.60 40.08 -28.56
N TYR A 631 -70.66 39.16 -27.60
CA TYR A 631 -70.52 37.73 -27.88
C TYR A 631 -71.72 37.12 -28.62
N ASN A 632 -72.91 37.68 -28.41
CA ASN A 632 -74.18 37.08 -28.84
C ASN A 632 -74.93 37.91 -29.89
N MET A 633 -74.55 39.17 -30.11
CA MET A 633 -75.22 40.07 -31.04
C MET A 633 -74.22 40.99 -31.75
N SER A 634 -74.63 41.48 -32.92
CA SER A 634 -73.80 42.43 -33.67
C SER A 634 -73.79 43.80 -32.98
N PRO A 635 -72.73 44.61 -33.16
CA PRO A 635 -72.62 45.94 -32.54
C PRO A 635 -73.82 46.86 -32.80
N GLU A 636 -74.50 46.67 -33.94
CA GLU A 636 -75.66 47.45 -34.37
C GLU A 636 -76.94 47.10 -33.61
N GLU A 637 -77.04 45.89 -33.05
CA GLU A 637 -78.21 45.40 -32.30
C GLU A 637 -78.18 45.80 -30.82
N ILE A 638 -76.98 46.06 -30.27
CA ILE A 638 -76.77 46.40 -28.86
C ILE A 638 -77.59 47.62 -28.41
N PRO A 639 -77.67 48.73 -29.18
CA PRO A 639 -78.46 49.90 -28.79
C PRO A 639 -79.97 49.64 -28.61
N PHE A 640 -80.49 48.54 -29.14
CA PHE A 640 -81.90 48.16 -29.02
C PHE A 640 -82.17 47.30 -27.77
N GLN A 641 -81.13 46.82 -27.09
CA GLN A 641 -81.26 46.07 -25.85
C GLN A 641 -81.67 46.98 -24.68
N VAL A 642 -82.43 46.40 -23.74
CA VAL A 642 -82.91 47.12 -22.56
C VAL A 642 -81.72 47.58 -21.69
N GLY A 643 -81.66 48.88 -21.41
CA GLY A 643 -80.57 49.49 -20.63
C GLY A 643 -79.33 49.85 -21.44
N MET A 644 -79.33 49.59 -22.75
CA MET A 644 -78.23 49.86 -23.67
C MET A 644 -78.60 50.90 -24.73
N SER A 645 -79.73 51.59 -24.58
CA SER A 645 -80.12 52.62 -25.54
C SER A 645 -79.14 53.79 -25.54
N LYS A 646 -79.12 54.59 -26.62
CA LYS A 646 -78.36 55.86 -26.67
C LYS A 646 -78.69 56.77 -25.47
N VAL A 647 -79.93 56.73 -24.98
CA VAL A 647 -80.36 57.51 -23.81
C VAL A 647 -79.73 56.99 -22.53
N ASP A 648 -79.65 55.67 -22.35
CA ASP A 648 -79.03 55.04 -21.19
C ASP A 648 -77.52 55.28 -21.16
N PHE A 649 -76.88 55.18 -22.32
CA PHE A 649 -75.46 55.52 -22.50
C PHE A 649 -75.17 56.97 -22.09
N ARG A 650 -75.92 57.96 -22.60
CA ARG A 650 -75.74 59.38 -22.22
C ARG A 650 -75.98 59.62 -20.73
N LYS A 651 -76.98 58.96 -20.14
CA LYS A 651 -77.23 59.03 -18.68
C LYS A 651 -76.05 58.48 -17.88
N MET A 652 -75.50 57.33 -18.30
CA MET A 652 -74.33 56.72 -17.67
C MET A 652 -73.10 57.64 -17.78
N LEU A 653 -72.81 58.18 -18.97
CA LEU A 653 -71.71 59.13 -19.18
C LEU A 653 -71.85 60.34 -18.27
N LYS A 654 -73.04 60.97 -18.26
CA LYS A 654 -73.31 62.11 -17.38
C LYS A 654 -73.09 61.71 -15.92
N SER A 655 -73.57 60.55 -15.48
CA SER A 655 -73.41 60.12 -14.09
C SER A 655 -71.96 59.80 -13.69
N SER A 656 -71.11 59.38 -14.63
CA SER A 656 -69.73 58.94 -14.37
C SER A 656 -68.70 60.05 -14.58
N LEU A 657 -68.97 60.99 -15.50
CA LEU A 657 -68.04 62.04 -15.91
C LEU A 657 -68.43 63.45 -15.45
N THR A 658 -69.60 63.64 -14.82
CA THR A 658 -69.92 64.95 -14.21
C THR A 658 -69.12 65.12 -12.93
N GLY A 659 -68.34 66.21 -12.84
CA GLY A 659 -67.51 66.49 -11.67
C GLY A 659 -66.22 65.67 -11.60
N LEU A 660 -65.61 65.39 -12.76
CA LEU A 660 -64.35 64.63 -12.89
C LEU A 660 -63.28 65.06 -11.89
N ASP A 661 -63.07 66.37 -11.68
CA ASP A 661 -62.07 66.85 -10.70
C ASP A 661 -62.31 66.30 -9.30
N LYS A 662 -63.57 66.25 -8.86
CA LYS A 662 -63.93 65.71 -7.53
C LYS A 662 -63.72 64.20 -7.48
N THR A 663 -64.06 63.49 -8.55
CA THR A 663 -63.90 62.04 -8.64
C THR A 663 -62.43 61.63 -8.71
N ILE A 664 -61.60 62.32 -9.49
CA ILE A 664 -60.15 62.12 -9.59
C ILE A 664 -59.48 62.42 -8.25
N ASN A 665 -59.85 63.53 -7.59
CA ASN A 665 -59.36 63.84 -6.23
C ASN A 665 -59.82 62.81 -5.19
N ALA A 666 -61.00 62.20 -5.36
CA ALA A 666 -61.46 61.12 -4.50
C ALA A 666 -60.67 59.83 -4.76
N MET A 667 -60.32 59.55 -6.02
CA MET A 667 -59.47 58.44 -6.44
C MET A 667 -58.06 58.55 -5.85
N TYR A 668 -57.42 59.72 -5.96
CA TYR A 668 -56.12 59.98 -5.34
C TYR A 668 -56.18 59.81 -3.81
N ARG A 669 -57.18 60.43 -3.15
CA ARG A 669 -57.38 60.27 -1.70
C ARG A 669 -57.65 58.84 -1.28
N LYS A 670 -58.32 58.05 -2.12
CA LYS A 670 -58.60 56.63 -1.88
C LYS A 670 -57.33 55.79 -2.01
N LEU A 671 -56.48 56.11 -2.98
CA LEU A 671 -55.17 55.50 -3.18
C LEU A 671 -54.24 55.78 -1.98
N GLN A 672 -54.19 57.02 -1.49
CA GLN A 672 -53.43 57.39 -0.30
C GLN A 672 -53.98 56.76 1.00
N LYS A 673 -55.28 56.45 1.05
CA LYS A 673 -55.92 56.03 2.30
C LYS A 673 -55.37 54.70 2.82
N ASN A 674 -54.93 54.71 4.07
CA ASN A 674 -54.31 53.59 4.78
C ASN A 674 -52.93 53.17 4.25
N MET A 675 -52.35 53.90 3.29
CA MET A 675 -50.93 53.78 3.00
C MET A 675 -50.12 54.45 4.11
N THR A 676 -49.06 53.79 4.52
CA THR A 676 -48.03 54.27 5.44
C THR A 676 -46.76 54.69 4.72
N ALA A 677 -46.45 54.08 3.57
CA ALA A 677 -45.29 54.42 2.76
C ALA A 677 -45.66 55.49 1.71
N GLU A 678 -45.71 56.76 2.13
CA GLU A 678 -46.06 57.89 1.25
C GLU A 678 -45.10 58.05 0.06
N GLU A 679 -43.87 57.56 0.17
CA GLU A 679 -42.85 57.56 -0.89
C GLU A 679 -43.28 56.76 -2.14
N LEU A 680 -44.16 55.77 -1.97
CA LEU A 680 -44.69 54.96 -3.08
C LEU A 680 -45.84 55.68 -3.81
N LEU A 681 -46.48 56.65 -3.17
CA LEU A 681 -47.70 57.28 -3.68
C LEU A 681 -47.52 57.98 -5.03
N PRO A 682 -46.43 58.74 -5.31
CA PRO A 682 -46.23 59.35 -6.63
C PRO A 682 -46.15 58.30 -7.74
N SER A 683 -45.41 57.21 -7.52
CA SER A 683 -45.27 56.12 -8.50
C SER A 683 -46.60 55.41 -8.73
N LEU A 684 -47.33 55.11 -7.65
CA LEU A 684 -48.65 54.49 -7.73
C LEU A 684 -49.66 55.41 -8.42
N TRP A 685 -49.60 56.72 -8.20
CA TRP A 685 -50.48 57.67 -8.85
C TRP A 685 -50.24 57.74 -10.36
N GLU A 686 -49.00 57.79 -10.80
CA GLU A 686 -48.67 57.73 -12.23
C GLU A 686 -49.15 56.41 -12.86
N LYS A 687 -48.93 55.28 -12.19
CA LYS A 687 -49.47 53.98 -12.64
C LYS A 687 -51.00 53.99 -12.68
N CYS A 688 -51.67 54.59 -11.70
CA CYS A 688 -53.12 54.69 -11.63
C CYS A 688 -53.68 55.54 -12.78
N LYS A 689 -53.07 56.69 -13.06
CA LYS A 689 -53.45 57.55 -14.19
C LYS A 689 -53.30 56.81 -15.51
N LYS A 690 -52.17 56.13 -15.71
CA LYS A 690 -51.92 55.32 -16.92
C LYS A 690 -52.95 54.21 -17.08
N GLU A 691 -53.17 53.39 -16.05
CA GLU A 691 -54.13 52.28 -16.08
C GLU A 691 -55.55 52.78 -16.35
N PHE A 692 -55.96 53.89 -15.73
CA PHE A 692 -57.26 54.50 -16.00
C PHE A 692 -57.38 54.95 -17.46
N LEU A 693 -56.35 55.61 -18.00
CA LEU A 693 -56.33 56.06 -19.40
C LEU A 693 -56.38 54.90 -20.38
N ASP A 694 -55.69 53.79 -20.10
CA ASP A 694 -55.69 52.60 -20.94
C ASP A 694 -57.07 51.93 -20.95
N LYS A 695 -57.71 51.82 -19.78
CA LYS A 695 -59.10 51.34 -19.67
C LYS A 695 -60.08 52.28 -20.36
N TYR A 696 -59.91 53.59 -20.20
CA TYR A 696 -60.76 54.59 -20.84
C TYR A 696 -60.61 54.57 -22.37
N ALA A 697 -59.40 54.42 -22.89
CA ALA A 697 -59.15 54.27 -24.32
C ALA A 697 -59.82 53.00 -24.88
N THR A 698 -59.80 51.90 -24.12
CA THR A 698 -60.49 50.65 -24.47
C THR A 698 -62.00 50.84 -24.49
N PHE A 699 -62.55 51.52 -23.47
CA PHE A 699 -63.95 51.91 -23.44
C PHE A 699 -64.34 52.77 -24.65
N LEU A 700 -63.55 53.79 -25.01
CA LEU A 700 -63.85 54.62 -26.18
C LEU A 700 -63.85 53.84 -27.49
N LYS A 701 -62.91 52.89 -27.67
CA LYS A 701 -62.89 51.99 -28.84
C LYS A 701 -64.10 51.07 -28.90
N LEU A 702 -64.63 50.69 -27.74
CA LEU A 702 -65.82 49.84 -27.64
C LEU A 702 -67.09 50.65 -27.96
N ILE A 703 -67.19 51.85 -27.40
CA ILE A 703 -68.29 52.78 -27.63
C ILE A 703 -68.35 53.25 -29.08
N SER A 704 -67.22 53.51 -29.74
CA SER A 704 -67.22 53.97 -31.13
C SER A 704 -67.81 52.95 -32.12
N LYS A 705 -67.84 51.65 -31.76
CA LYS A 705 -68.47 50.60 -32.57
C LYS A 705 -69.99 50.57 -32.45
N ILE A 706 -70.54 51.06 -31.34
CA ILE A 706 -71.95 50.90 -30.98
C ILE A 706 -72.69 52.23 -31.07
N TYR A 707 -72.02 53.32 -30.71
CA TYR A 707 -72.55 54.68 -30.71
C TYR A 707 -71.58 55.62 -31.45
N PRO A 708 -71.36 55.42 -32.77
CA PRO A 708 -70.37 56.19 -33.54
C PRO A 708 -70.63 57.71 -33.56
N ASP A 709 -71.90 58.13 -33.42
CA ASP A 709 -72.30 59.55 -33.49
C ASP A 709 -72.21 60.29 -32.14
N GLU A 710 -71.90 59.61 -31.04
CA GLU A 710 -71.89 60.23 -29.71
C GLU A 710 -70.60 60.99 -29.42
N LYS A 711 -70.74 62.22 -28.90
CA LYS A 711 -69.60 63.01 -28.45
C LYS A 711 -69.17 62.57 -27.05
N VAL A 712 -67.95 62.07 -26.96
CA VAL A 712 -67.29 61.62 -25.73
C VAL A 712 -65.99 62.40 -25.54
N ILE A 713 -65.60 62.61 -24.28
CA ILE A 713 -64.31 63.25 -23.95
C ILE A 713 -63.20 62.39 -24.55
N SER A 714 -62.34 62.99 -25.37
CA SER A 714 -61.25 62.27 -26.01
C SER A 714 -60.22 61.79 -24.98
N VAL A 715 -59.42 60.78 -25.35
CA VAL A 715 -58.34 60.30 -24.46
C VAL A 715 -57.35 61.43 -24.13
N ASN A 716 -57.12 62.36 -25.06
CA ASN A 716 -56.20 63.48 -24.85
C ASN A 716 -56.76 64.49 -23.84
N GLU A 717 -58.02 64.90 -23.99
CA GLU A 717 -58.67 65.80 -23.01
C GLU A 717 -58.74 65.16 -21.61
N MET A 718 -59.02 63.86 -21.54
CA MET A 718 -59.01 63.13 -20.28
C MET A 718 -57.61 63.07 -19.66
N ARG A 719 -56.56 62.88 -20.48
CA ARG A 719 -55.16 62.92 -20.04
C ARG A 719 -54.80 64.29 -19.49
N ASP A 720 -55.19 65.37 -20.17
CA ASP A 720 -54.92 66.73 -19.72
C ASP A 720 -55.64 67.03 -18.38
N THR A 721 -56.86 66.52 -18.22
CA THR A 721 -57.62 66.62 -16.96
C THR A 721 -56.97 65.83 -15.82
N LEU A 722 -56.32 64.71 -16.10
CA LEU A 722 -55.56 63.92 -15.11
C LEU A 722 -54.16 64.48 -14.84
N ALA A 723 -53.61 65.28 -15.75
CA ALA A 723 -52.30 65.90 -15.58
C ALA A 723 -52.38 67.21 -14.80
N SER A 724 -53.53 67.90 -14.81
CA SER A 724 -53.77 69.12 -14.03
C SER A 724 -54.05 68.86 -12.54
N LEU A 725 -54.21 67.59 -12.15
CA LEU A 725 -54.56 67.11 -10.80
C LEU A 725 -53.51 66.13 -10.29
#